data_AF-A0A4V2AQI1-F1
#
_entry.id   AF-A0A4V2AQI1-F1
#
_cell.length_a   1.000
_cell.length_b   1.000
_cell.length_c   1.000
_cell.angle_alpha   90.00
_cell.angle_beta   90.00
_cell.angle_gamma   90.00
#
_symmetry.space_group_name_H-M   'P 1'
#
loop_
_entity.id
_entity.type
_entity.pdbx_description
1 polymer ?
#
loop_
_entity_poly.entity_id
_entity_poly.type
_entity_poly.pdbx_seq_one_letter_code
_entity_poly.pdbx_strand_id
1 'polypeptide(L)'
;MGAILRMVKFLISSINNIHTMKKILSTLFVITCFFAAAQDDDCMDRIMAKQGQLTKASETVRSTAAEFAIQKKFSTAFYNMLSDYQPRGVEPRWSGGFSSPQLKRPVAHATNALYALKYHCEGSKLALDHETNTSLKIEYNNFSFTELYDTTTDYQLTGYLSLQPGLPEEIKPGVWKFKDMWTGLGFGIEGFHRIWLFTYPGQVPWSYVTRREFLVKRKRNLQRQYADAKKQTQEAIDYWDKFKKEKEKEYANDAVKMANFMSGYYNPGLAEAKAKQPKILGQYEASLERLDEQLAAPAEELEKKAIVIRSQKNALDYDFTDKMEPFAEVLTKPNPSYFKRDLSSAVPQVITAFITYDPKDLRSSSFLDDIEKQLDLTYIQSFIGKTAPSTSTENKVAQNSTSTNNTNPVSTTPSTNNSIKTVAKNSTSKPIPTTAVQTSSGKTVFLSGTLSAPAGVPITLSYNGGNDLTITPPKGANNLYNTSPIKFTKPIKENEAYNVTLKKIASNMTGVVYKGNGKAPDGTDNIKTAVDYKYELVTRSTGDKTFSTFYESFTPAVGGYNGEEGRYVVFVSHTKDFEGGNGKFRQVYWRDRNTGITKMISVSPTGEQGNGNCAEPSISADGKTVVFESSANNLVAGDNNNFKDVFLWRAATNTIELISKSTTGGAADADCFDACISGNGAFVVFTSSATNLSTTPKGKSVANVFLRDVITGKTEMISVDPVQKAGGNGYKASISFDGSRISFCSPSNTLVANDNNGLWDIFLWQKEKSSLKRISMTHDGKERNGGGESASRQVSSAISGNGRYVAFATTASNMVPNDNNNFQDVFVVDVETGKVSVASFTNDGQPSNGDSPISQGDRVAISHDGTWIAFPTKATNLGAQSSNIILYNTQTGKSQAVTDTRGSYVGRPAISYSGSYIIFGKSEPLDQRSGVAFGESGGGIFAHFTGKGPCRDCKE
;
A
#
# COMPACT_ATOMS: atom_id res chain seq x y z
N MET A 1 37.97 -48.81 -34.01
CA MET A 1 36.49 -48.80 -33.91
C MET A 1 35.79 -49.66 -34.97
N GLY A 2 36.12 -49.54 -36.26
CA GLY A 2 35.44 -50.28 -37.34
C GLY A 2 35.55 -51.83 -37.28
N ALA A 3 36.68 -52.38 -36.81
CA ALA A 3 36.85 -53.83 -36.64
C ALA A 3 36.03 -54.38 -35.45
N ILE A 4 35.91 -53.59 -34.38
CA ILE A 4 35.17 -53.96 -33.16
C ILE A 4 33.66 -53.98 -33.44
N LEU A 5 33.14 -53.01 -34.22
CA LEU A 5 31.72 -52.99 -34.62
C LEU A 5 31.33 -54.20 -35.48
N ARG A 6 32.24 -54.72 -36.32
CA ARG A 6 31.98 -55.93 -37.12
C ARG A 6 31.96 -57.19 -36.27
N MET A 7 32.84 -57.28 -35.27
CA MET A 7 32.87 -58.42 -34.33
C MET A 7 31.63 -58.43 -33.42
N VAL A 8 31.18 -57.26 -32.94
CA VAL A 8 29.96 -57.11 -32.14
C VAL A 8 28.70 -57.45 -32.94
N LYS A 9 28.61 -57.06 -34.22
CA LYS A 9 27.48 -57.44 -35.09
C LYS A 9 27.40 -58.96 -35.32
N PHE A 10 28.54 -59.65 -35.46
CA PHE A 10 28.59 -61.10 -35.65
C PHE A 10 28.22 -61.89 -34.37
N LEU A 11 28.58 -61.35 -33.19
CA LEU A 11 28.21 -61.94 -31.90
C LEU A 11 26.72 -61.74 -31.57
N ILE A 12 26.11 -60.62 -31.98
CA ILE A 12 24.68 -60.34 -31.73
C ILE A 12 23.76 -61.25 -32.57
N SER A 13 24.17 -61.64 -33.78
CA SER A 13 23.35 -62.52 -34.64
C SER A 13 23.32 -63.98 -34.21
N SER A 14 24.12 -64.36 -33.19
CA SER A 14 24.41 -65.77 -32.86
C SER A 14 23.87 -66.20 -31.48
N ILE A 15 23.13 -65.35 -30.76
CA ILE A 15 22.78 -65.59 -29.34
C ILE A 15 21.26 -65.45 -29.11
N ASN A 16 20.59 -66.56 -28.85
CA ASN A 16 19.13 -66.62 -28.58
C ASN A 16 18.74 -66.46 -27.09
N ASN A 17 19.67 -66.10 -26.20
CA ASN A 17 19.38 -65.98 -24.77
C ASN A 17 19.72 -64.59 -24.19
N ILE A 18 18.68 -63.88 -23.77
CA ILE A 18 18.69 -62.49 -23.28
C ILE A 18 19.57 -62.32 -22.02
N HIS A 19 19.71 -63.35 -21.19
CA HIS A 19 20.51 -63.26 -19.96
C HIS A 19 22.02 -63.20 -20.23
N THR A 20 22.51 -63.91 -21.25
CA THR A 20 23.92 -63.88 -21.67
C THR A 20 24.27 -62.55 -22.33
N MET A 21 23.32 -61.97 -23.06
CA MET A 21 23.46 -60.65 -23.70
C MET A 21 23.62 -59.52 -22.68
N LYS A 22 22.85 -59.53 -21.58
CA LYS A 22 22.98 -58.54 -20.49
C LYS A 22 24.33 -58.61 -19.77
N LYS A 23 24.87 -59.81 -19.54
CA LYS A 23 26.20 -59.97 -18.89
C LYS A 23 27.36 -59.52 -19.78
N ILE A 24 27.27 -59.73 -21.10
CA ILE A 24 28.31 -59.26 -22.03
C ILE A 24 28.24 -57.74 -22.20
N LEU A 25 27.04 -57.16 -22.29
CA LEU A 25 26.85 -55.70 -22.33
C LEU A 25 27.30 -55.02 -21.04
N SER A 26 27.02 -55.58 -19.86
CA SER A 26 27.51 -55.01 -18.59
C SER A 26 29.03 -55.07 -18.48
N THR A 27 29.66 -56.15 -18.97
CA THR A 27 31.12 -56.30 -18.94
C THR A 27 31.80 -55.39 -19.98
N LEU A 28 31.23 -55.23 -21.18
CA LEU A 28 31.71 -54.24 -22.16
C LEU A 28 31.55 -52.81 -21.65
N PHE A 29 30.44 -52.49 -20.98
CA PHE A 29 30.18 -51.16 -20.42
C PHE A 29 31.19 -50.82 -19.33
N VAL A 30 31.51 -51.78 -18.44
CA VAL A 30 32.54 -51.63 -17.41
C VAL A 30 33.94 -51.46 -18.02
N ILE A 31 34.28 -52.19 -19.10
CA ILE A 31 35.58 -52.04 -19.78
C ILE A 31 35.68 -50.71 -20.54
N THR A 32 34.61 -50.22 -21.18
CA THR A 32 34.59 -48.88 -21.79
C THR A 32 34.63 -47.76 -20.75
N CYS A 33 34.04 -47.94 -19.57
CA CYS A 33 34.15 -46.98 -18.48
C CYS A 33 35.55 -46.99 -17.83
N PHE A 34 36.23 -48.14 -17.75
CA PHE A 34 37.60 -48.22 -17.22
C PHE A 34 38.65 -47.63 -18.17
N PHE A 35 38.45 -47.67 -19.50
CA PHE A 35 39.34 -47.00 -20.46
C PHE A 35 39.04 -45.50 -20.65
N ALA A 36 37.81 -45.05 -20.38
CA ALA A 36 37.47 -43.62 -20.39
C ALA A 36 37.88 -42.90 -19.10
N ALA A 37 37.93 -43.60 -17.96
CA ALA A 37 38.31 -43.04 -16.67
C ALA A 37 39.83 -42.95 -16.42
N ALA A 38 40.67 -43.56 -17.27
CA ALA A 38 42.12 -43.60 -17.08
C ALA A 38 42.91 -42.57 -17.92
N GLN A 39 42.24 -41.56 -18.50
CA GLN A 39 42.88 -40.56 -19.37
C GLN A 39 42.63 -39.09 -18.98
N ASP A 40 42.02 -38.81 -17.83
CA ASP A 40 41.52 -37.45 -17.52
C ASP A 40 41.98 -36.82 -16.19
N ASP A 41 42.86 -37.48 -15.42
CA ASP A 41 43.46 -36.85 -14.24
C ASP A 41 44.32 -35.62 -14.63
N ASP A 42 44.97 -35.65 -15.81
CA ASP A 42 45.73 -34.50 -16.35
C ASP A 42 44.83 -33.38 -16.90
N CYS A 43 43.58 -33.67 -17.29
CA CYS A 43 42.70 -32.62 -17.84
C CYS A 43 42.27 -31.63 -16.76
N MET A 44 41.81 -32.12 -15.60
CA MET A 44 41.40 -31.25 -14.51
C MET A 44 42.58 -30.46 -13.95
N ASP A 45 43.78 -31.04 -13.90
CA ASP A 45 45.00 -30.31 -13.51
C ASP A 45 45.33 -29.19 -14.50
N ARG A 46 45.22 -29.42 -15.82
CA ARG A 46 45.39 -28.37 -16.84
C ARG A 46 44.33 -27.28 -16.75
N ILE A 47 43.07 -27.66 -16.52
CA ILE A 47 41.96 -26.70 -16.31
C ILE A 47 42.27 -25.84 -15.09
N MET A 48 42.60 -26.44 -13.94
CA MET A 48 42.85 -25.72 -12.70
C MET A 48 44.18 -24.95 -12.71
N ALA A 49 45.13 -25.30 -13.58
CA ALA A 49 46.34 -24.50 -13.83
C ALA A 49 46.06 -23.24 -14.65
N LYS A 50 44.97 -23.20 -15.43
CA LYS A 50 44.61 -22.03 -16.24
C LYS A 50 44.03 -20.92 -15.38
N GLN A 51 44.71 -19.77 -15.35
CA GLN A 51 44.18 -18.53 -14.79
C GLN A 51 43.24 -17.85 -15.79
N GLY A 52 42.06 -17.47 -15.31
CA GLY A 52 41.12 -16.61 -16.02
C GLY A 52 41.53 -15.13 -15.94
N GLN A 53 41.00 -14.35 -16.87
CA GLN A 53 41.14 -12.91 -16.90
C GLN A 53 39.76 -12.26 -16.85
N LEU A 54 39.57 -11.29 -15.96
CA LEU A 54 38.32 -10.54 -15.90
C LEU A 54 38.11 -9.71 -17.17
N THR A 55 37.01 -9.97 -17.85
CA THR A 55 36.60 -9.19 -19.02
C THR A 55 35.24 -8.53 -18.81
N LYS A 56 35.03 -7.39 -19.47
CA LYS A 56 33.75 -6.66 -19.44
C LYS A 56 32.91 -7.01 -20.67
N ALA A 57 31.65 -7.36 -20.44
CA ALA A 57 30.65 -7.63 -21.48
C ALA A 57 29.73 -6.41 -21.71
N SER A 58 28.68 -6.59 -22.52
CA SER A 58 27.69 -5.55 -22.85
C SER A 58 26.86 -5.11 -21.63
N GLU A 59 26.55 -3.81 -21.55
CA GLU A 59 25.62 -3.23 -20.57
C GLU A 59 24.24 -3.03 -21.22
N THR A 60 23.17 -3.43 -20.54
CA THR A 60 21.79 -3.26 -21.01
C THR A 60 21.12 -2.11 -20.26
N VAL A 61 20.59 -1.11 -20.97
CA VAL A 61 20.06 0.13 -20.37
C VAL A 61 18.57 0.30 -20.64
N ARG A 62 17.77 0.44 -19.57
CA ARG A 62 16.34 0.76 -19.62
C ARG A 62 15.96 1.80 -18.53
N SER A 63 16.82 2.77 -18.26
CA SER A 63 16.63 3.84 -17.27
C SER A 63 16.83 5.22 -17.88
N THR A 64 16.48 6.29 -17.16
CA THR A 64 16.73 7.68 -17.62
C THR A 64 18.22 7.98 -17.68
N ALA A 65 18.65 8.95 -18.49
CA ALA A 65 20.06 9.31 -18.63
C ALA A 65 20.73 9.71 -17.29
N ALA A 66 19.99 10.40 -16.42
CA ALA A 66 20.47 10.81 -15.11
C ALA A 66 20.61 9.63 -14.13
N GLU A 67 19.62 8.73 -14.08
CA GLU A 67 19.69 7.52 -13.25
C GLU A 67 20.78 6.56 -13.74
N PHE A 68 20.91 6.39 -15.06
CA PHE A 68 21.96 5.59 -15.66
C PHE A 68 23.36 6.08 -15.27
N ALA A 69 23.59 7.40 -15.26
CA ALA A 69 24.88 7.97 -14.86
C ALA A 69 25.23 7.63 -13.39
N ILE A 70 24.25 7.62 -12.50
CA ILE A 70 24.43 7.24 -11.09
C ILE A 70 24.71 5.72 -10.99
N GLN A 71 23.87 4.90 -11.63
CA GLN A 71 23.98 3.44 -11.59
C GLN A 71 25.31 2.92 -12.18
N LYS A 72 25.80 3.58 -13.24
CA LYS A 72 27.09 3.26 -13.88
C LYS A 72 28.28 3.51 -12.94
N LYS A 73 28.23 4.53 -12.08
CA LYS A 73 29.28 4.79 -11.09
C LYS A 73 29.40 3.64 -10.07
N PHE A 74 28.26 3.13 -9.59
CA PHE A 74 28.25 1.96 -8.70
C PHE A 74 28.74 0.69 -9.40
N SER A 75 28.27 0.43 -10.62
CA SER A 75 28.75 -0.71 -11.42
C SER A 75 30.27 -0.68 -11.63
N THR A 76 30.82 0.52 -11.90
CA THR A 76 32.27 0.72 -12.04
C THR A 76 33.01 0.48 -10.73
N ALA A 77 32.47 0.93 -9.60
CA ALA A 77 33.08 0.68 -8.29
C ALA A 77 33.15 -0.82 -7.95
N PHE A 78 32.06 -1.57 -8.21
CA PHE A 78 32.06 -3.03 -8.02
C PHE A 78 33.00 -3.76 -8.98
N TYR A 79 33.08 -3.32 -10.24
CA TYR A 79 34.04 -3.87 -11.19
C TYR A 79 35.49 -3.64 -10.71
N ASN A 80 35.81 -2.42 -10.28
CA ASN A 80 37.16 -2.07 -9.80
C ASN A 80 37.55 -2.87 -8.55
N MET A 81 36.61 -3.12 -7.64
CA MET A 81 36.81 -4.00 -6.48
C MET A 81 37.31 -5.39 -6.89
N LEU A 82 36.85 -5.91 -8.02
CA LEU A 82 37.17 -7.24 -8.53
C LEU A 82 38.23 -7.24 -9.64
N SER A 83 38.81 -6.08 -9.98
CA SER A 83 39.63 -5.92 -11.19
C SER A 83 40.90 -6.77 -11.24
N ASP A 84 41.46 -7.11 -10.06
CA ASP A 84 42.65 -7.96 -9.94
C ASP A 84 42.32 -9.45 -9.77
N TYR A 85 41.04 -9.84 -9.85
CA TYR A 85 40.60 -11.21 -9.63
C TYR A 85 40.92 -12.12 -10.82
N GLN A 86 41.76 -13.14 -10.58
CA GLN A 86 42.20 -14.12 -11.57
C GLN A 86 41.91 -15.56 -11.08
N PRO A 87 40.66 -16.04 -11.21
CA PRO A 87 40.29 -17.37 -10.73
C PRO A 87 40.91 -18.47 -11.58
N ARG A 88 41.09 -19.65 -10.98
CA ARG A 88 41.56 -20.85 -11.67
C ARG A 88 40.40 -21.62 -12.29
N GLY A 89 40.62 -22.20 -13.47
CA GLY A 89 39.66 -23.10 -14.10
C GLY A 89 38.40 -22.46 -14.70
N VAL A 90 38.26 -21.13 -14.60
CA VAL A 90 37.15 -20.37 -15.18
C VAL A 90 37.63 -19.04 -15.78
N GLU A 91 36.88 -18.51 -16.73
CA GLU A 91 37.04 -17.14 -17.26
C GLU A 91 35.91 -16.23 -16.74
N PRO A 92 36.22 -15.26 -15.87
CA PRO A 92 35.20 -14.38 -15.31
C PRO A 92 34.76 -13.30 -16.31
N ARG A 93 33.45 -13.18 -16.52
CA ARG A 93 32.84 -12.12 -17.35
C ARG A 93 31.90 -11.23 -16.56
N TRP A 94 32.19 -9.93 -16.53
CA TRP A 94 31.38 -8.91 -15.87
C TRP A 94 30.32 -8.33 -16.79
N SER A 95 29.10 -8.22 -16.31
CA SER A 95 27.97 -7.61 -17.03
C SER A 95 27.13 -6.75 -16.08
N GLY A 96 26.44 -5.75 -16.63
CA GLY A 96 25.54 -4.86 -15.89
C GLY A 96 24.20 -4.68 -16.59
N GLY A 97 23.11 -4.77 -15.83
CA GLY A 97 21.76 -4.48 -16.29
C GLY A 97 21.10 -3.38 -15.45
N PHE A 98 20.57 -2.36 -16.12
CA PHE A 98 19.97 -1.18 -15.51
C PHE A 98 18.52 -1.04 -15.94
N SER A 99 17.60 -0.85 -14.97
CA SER A 99 16.17 -0.74 -15.26
C SER A 99 15.50 0.40 -14.50
N SER A 100 14.52 1.02 -15.15
CA SER A 100 13.66 2.03 -14.54
C SER A 100 12.76 1.42 -13.45
N PRO A 101 12.19 2.25 -12.56
CA PRO A 101 11.08 1.82 -11.71
C PRO A 101 9.95 1.24 -12.57
N GLN A 102 9.26 0.21 -12.08
CA GLN A 102 8.07 -0.36 -12.73
C GLN A 102 6.84 -0.08 -11.88
N LEU A 103 5.65 -0.08 -12.49
CA LEU A 103 4.34 0.15 -11.84
C LEU A 103 4.10 -0.66 -10.54
N LYS A 104 4.83 -1.76 -10.32
CA LYS A 104 4.73 -2.66 -9.16
C LYS A 104 5.95 -2.63 -8.22
N ARG A 105 6.97 -1.82 -8.48
CA ARG A 105 8.20 -1.70 -7.68
C ARG A 105 8.61 -0.22 -7.56
N PRO A 106 8.54 0.39 -6.37
CA PRO A 106 8.67 1.84 -6.19
C PRO A 106 10.10 2.39 -6.32
N VAL A 107 11.09 1.59 -6.75
CA VAL A 107 12.50 2.00 -6.84
C VAL A 107 13.14 1.45 -8.13
N ALA A 108 14.06 2.22 -8.74
CA ALA A 108 14.88 1.74 -9.85
C ALA A 108 15.86 0.69 -9.33
N HIS A 109 16.07 -0.40 -10.06
CA HIS A 109 16.95 -1.48 -9.64
C HIS A 109 18.04 -1.76 -10.68
N ALA A 110 19.18 -2.23 -10.20
CA ALA A 110 20.28 -2.67 -11.05
C ALA A 110 20.84 -4.00 -10.54
N THR A 111 21.26 -4.82 -11.50
CA THR A 111 21.91 -6.11 -11.25
C THR A 111 23.24 -6.08 -11.99
N ASN A 112 24.32 -6.32 -11.25
CA ASN A 112 25.65 -6.53 -11.79
C ASN A 112 26.05 -7.99 -11.56
N ALA A 113 26.56 -8.65 -12.58
CA ALA A 113 26.85 -10.07 -12.52
C ALA A 113 28.25 -10.37 -13.05
N LEU A 114 28.99 -11.16 -12.29
CA LEU A 114 30.23 -11.83 -12.66
C LEU A 114 29.91 -13.29 -12.95
N TYR A 115 29.94 -13.69 -14.22
CA TYR A 115 29.74 -15.07 -14.66
C TYR A 115 31.07 -15.81 -14.72
N ALA A 116 31.16 -16.97 -14.08
CA ALA A 116 32.35 -17.82 -14.12
C ALA A 116 32.23 -18.84 -15.27
N LEU A 117 32.65 -18.46 -16.48
CA LEU A 117 32.59 -19.34 -17.65
C LEU A 117 33.59 -20.46 -17.50
N LYS A 118 33.16 -21.72 -17.65
CA LYS A 118 33.99 -22.87 -17.28
C LYS A 118 34.89 -23.28 -18.44
N TYR A 119 36.16 -23.58 -18.14
CA TYR A 119 37.01 -24.26 -19.12
C TYR A 119 36.71 -25.76 -19.14
N HIS A 120 36.77 -26.38 -20.32
CA HIS A 120 36.70 -27.82 -20.54
C HIS A 120 37.79 -28.29 -21.51
N CYS A 121 38.11 -29.59 -21.49
CA CYS A 121 39.05 -30.15 -22.46
C CYS A 121 38.35 -30.59 -23.74
N GLU A 122 38.87 -30.16 -24.88
CA GLU A 122 38.57 -30.72 -26.21
C GLU A 122 39.83 -31.39 -26.74
N GLY A 123 40.00 -32.67 -26.40
CA GLY A 123 41.26 -33.38 -26.63
C GLY A 123 42.39 -32.80 -25.77
N SER A 124 43.49 -32.37 -26.38
CA SER A 124 44.65 -31.77 -25.69
C SER A 124 44.56 -30.25 -25.51
N LYS A 125 43.46 -29.61 -25.93
CA LYS A 125 43.27 -28.15 -25.86
C LYS A 125 42.20 -27.80 -24.83
N LEU A 126 42.35 -26.63 -24.19
CA LEU A 126 41.32 -26.04 -23.34
C LEU A 126 40.39 -25.17 -24.19
N ALA A 127 39.10 -25.42 -24.09
CA ALA A 127 38.02 -24.62 -24.67
C ALA A 127 37.18 -23.99 -23.55
N LEU A 128 36.37 -22.98 -23.89
CA LEU A 128 35.55 -22.23 -22.93
C LEU A 128 34.07 -22.45 -23.23
N ASP A 129 33.30 -22.79 -22.19
CA ASP A 129 31.85 -22.81 -22.26
C ASP A 129 31.29 -21.37 -22.22
N HIS A 130 30.30 -21.08 -23.07
CA HIS A 130 29.63 -19.78 -23.10
C HIS A 130 28.44 -19.70 -22.14
N GLU A 131 28.11 -20.80 -21.48
CA GLU A 131 27.08 -20.87 -20.44
C GLU A 131 27.70 -21.27 -19.10
N THR A 132 27.12 -20.75 -18.01
CA THR A 132 27.53 -21.14 -16.67
C THR A 132 26.38 -20.98 -15.68
N ASN A 133 26.33 -21.90 -14.74
CA ASN A 133 25.47 -21.82 -13.57
C ASN A 133 26.18 -21.20 -12.35
N THR A 134 27.47 -20.88 -12.46
CA THR A 134 28.28 -20.31 -11.38
C THR A 134 28.45 -18.80 -11.59
N SER A 135 28.04 -18.00 -10.60
CA SER A 135 28.12 -16.54 -10.72
C SER A 135 28.15 -15.83 -9.37
N LEU A 136 28.73 -14.62 -9.33
CA LEU A 136 28.50 -13.64 -8.28
C LEU A 136 27.55 -12.56 -8.83
N LYS A 137 26.48 -12.26 -8.12
CA LYS A 137 25.57 -11.15 -8.43
C LYS A 137 25.59 -10.13 -7.30
N ILE A 138 25.74 -8.86 -7.67
CA ILE A 138 25.61 -7.70 -6.77
C ILE A 138 24.44 -6.87 -7.27
N GLU A 139 23.38 -6.80 -6.48
CA GLU A 139 22.17 -6.08 -6.82
C GLU A 139 21.92 -4.99 -5.79
N TYR A 140 21.30 -3.91 -6.22
CA TYR A 140 20.90 -2.85 -5.30
C TYR A 140 19.53 -2.32 -5.64
N ASN A 141 18.80 -1.98 -4.57
CA ASN A 141 17.36 -1.72 -4.61
C ASN A 141 16.56 -2.86 -5.28
N ASN A 142 17.16 -4.05 -5.32
CA ASN A 142 16.59 -5.27 -5.85
C ASN A 142 16.60 -6.35 -4.77
N PHE A 143 15.56 -7.14 -4.80
CA PHE A 143 15.25 -8.17 -3.82
C PHE A 143 15.05 -9.49 -4.57
N SER A 144 15.93 -9.84 -5.52
CA SER A 144 15.68 -10.95 -6.47
C SER A 144 15.63 -12.34 -5.83
N PHE A 145 16.12 -12.48 -4.60
CA PHE A 145 16.09 -13.71 -3.81
C PHE A 145 15.16 -13.60 -2.60
N THR A 146 14.39 -12.50 -2.51
CA THR A 146 13.51 -12.20 -1.38
C THR A 146 12.17 -11.68 -1.88
N GLU A 147 11.12 -12.45 -1.68
CA GLU A 147 9.83 -12.05 -2.20
C GLU A 147 8.94 -11.49 -1.07
N LEU A 148 8.70 -10.18 -1.05
CA LEU A 148 8.01 -9.55 0.08
C LEU A 148 6.50 -9.86 0.09
N TYR A 149 5.95 -10.20 1.26
CA TYR A 149 4.52 -10.42 1.44
C TYR A 149 3.78 -9.08 1.43
N ASP A 150 3.16 -8.77 0.30
CA ASP A 150 2.30 -7.61 0.17
C ASP A 150 0.95 -7.86 0.85
N THR A 151 0.69 -7.21 1.97
CA THR A 151 -0.59 -7.33 2.70
C THR A 151 -1.74 -6.56 2.02
N THR A 152 -1.44 -5.72 1.03
CA THR A 152 -2.38 -4.73 0.48
C THR A 152 -3.02 -5.17 -0.82
N THR A 153 -2.34 -5.99 -1.63
CA THR A 153 -2.87 -6.47 -2.92
C THR A 153 -3.23 -7.95 -2.94
N ASP A 154 -4.10 -8.21 -3.90
CA ASP A 154 -4.78 -9.47 -4.17
C ASP A 154 -4.02 -10.36 -5.17
N TYR A 155 -2.93 -9.84 -5.73
CA TYR A 155 -2.03 -10.58 -6.61
C TYR A 155 -0.96 -11.29 -5.78
N GLN A 156 -0.51 -12.45 -6.28
CA GLN A 156 0.84 -12.88 -6.01
C GLN A 156 1.75 -11.91 -6.77
N LEU A 157 2.46 -11.03 -6.07
CA LEU A 157 3.82 -10.77 -6.51
C LEU A 157 4.50 -12.14 -6.42
N THR A 158 5.07 -12.65 -7.51
CA THR A 158 6.08 -13.72 -7.43
C THR A 158 7.05 -13.29 -6.34
N GLY A 159 7.03 -13.83 -5.13
CA GLY A 159 6.45 -14.99 -4.49
C GLY A 159 6.65 -14.89 -2.95
N TYR A 160 7.17 -15.94 -2.33
CA TYR A 160 7.48 -16.12 -0.91
C TYR A 160 8.78 -15.47 -0.42
N LEU A 161 8.74 -14.71 0.68
CA LEU A 161 9.91 -14.63 1.55
C LEU A 161 9.86 -15.91 2.38
N SER A 162 10.18 -17.02 1.73
CA SER A 162 10.54 -18.21 2.46
C SER A 162 11.96 -17.95 2.94
N LEU A 163 12.11 -17.40 4.16
CA LEU A 163 13.40 -17.39 4.87
C LEU A 163 13.76 -18.82 5.30
N GLN A 164 13.73 -19.75 4.37
CA GLN A 164 14.18 -21.11 4.59
C GLN A 164 15.66 -21.19 4.25
N PRO A 165 16.51 -21.68 5.18
CA PRO A 165 16.20 -22.30 6.47
C PRO A 165 16.51 -21.40 7.71
N GLY A 166 16.45 -20.07 7.60
CA GLY A 166 16.73 -19.18 8.74
C GLY A 166 16.66 -17.68 8.44
N LEU A 167 16.39 -16.89 9.49
CA LEU A 167 16.66 -15.45 9.50
C LEU A 167 18.17 -15.22 9.32
N PRO A 168 18.59 -14.16 8.61
CA PRO A 168 20.01 -13.86 8.45
C PRO A 168 20.61 -13.41 9.79
N GLU A 169 21.89 -13.72 9.98
CA GLU A 169 22.66 -13.32 11.15
C GLU A 169 23.39 -12.01 10.88
N GLU A 170 23.29 -11.04 11.78
CA GLU A 170 24.06 -9.80 11.68
C GLU A 170 25.50 -10.07 12.09
N ILE A 171 26.38 -10.23 11.10
CA ILE A 171 27.80 -10.52 11.33
C ILE A 171 28.61 -9.24 11.64
N LYS A 172 28.10 -8.09 11.21
CA LYS A 172 28.59 -6.73 11.51
C LYS A 172 27.40 -5.76 11.44
N PRO A 173 27.41 -4.59 12.10
CA PRO A 173 26.29 -3.65 12.06
C PRO A 173 25.86 -3.32 10.62
N GLY A 174 24.65 -3.72 10.22
CA GLY A 174 24.09 -3.54 8.88
C GLY A 174 24.65 -4.49 7.80
N VAL A 175 25.36 -5.54 8.16
CA VAL A 175 25.81 -6.61 7.25
C VAL A 175 25.29 -7.96 7.76
N TRP A 176 24.43 -8.57 6.96
CA TRP A 176 23.69 -9.76 7.33
C TRP A 176 24.10 -10.93 6.43
N LYS A 177 24.41 -12.09 7.02
CA LYS A 177 24.74 -13.33 6.29
C LYS A 177 23.59 -14.33 6.40
N PHE A 178 23.14 -14.85 5.27
CA PHE A 178 22.18 -15.94 5.24
C PHE A 178 22.90 -17.29 5.31
N LYS A 179 22.20 -18.32 5.78
CA LYS A 179 22.63 -19.70 5.55
C LYS A 179 22.58 -20.00 4.05
N ASP A 180 23.50 -20.84 3.58
CA ASP A 180 23.51 -21.28 2.19
C ASP A 180 22.16 -21.91 1.84
N MET A 181 21.53 -21.41 0.77
CA MET A 181 20.19 -21.83 0.36
C MET A 181 20.29 -22.75 -0.86
N TRP A 182 19.62 -23.88 -0.82
CA TRP A 182 19.55 -24.80 -1.96
C TRP A 182 18.87 -24.12 -3.15
N THR A 183 19.36 -24.40 -4.36
CA THR A 183 18.79 -23.91 -5.62
C THR A 183 18.97 -24.93 -6.74
N GLY A 184 18.03 -24.95 -7.69
CA GLY A 184 18.16 -25.75 -8.91
C GLY A 184 18.91 -24.98 -9.98
N LEU A 185 20.00 -25.55 -10.51
CA LEU A 185 20.83 -24.91 -11.54
C LEU A 185 20.44 -25.30 -12.98
N GLY A 186 19.28 -25.96 -13.14
CA GLY A 186 18.82 -26.52 -14.41
C GLY A 186 19.39 -27.92 -14.68
N PHE A 187 18.78 -28.66 -15.61
CA PHE A 187 19.20 -30.00 -16.04
C PHE A 187 19.43 -31.03 -14.90
N GLY A 188 18.73 -30.88 -13.78
CA GLY A 188 18.87 -31.76 -12.61
C GLY A 188 20.11 -31.50 -11.75
N ILE A 189 20.83 -30.41 -11.98
CA ILE A 189 22.00 -30.00 -11.18
C ILE A 189 21.53 -29.26 -9.93
N GLU A 190 22.00 -29.72 -8.77
CA GLU A 190 21.78 -29.08 -7.48
C GLU A 190 22.89 -28.05 -7.21
N GLY A 191 22.53 -26.88 -6.72
CA GLY A 191 23.46 -25.84 -6.33
C GLY A 191 23.04 -25.11 -5.07
N PHE A 192 23.83 -24.12 -4.69
CA PHE A 192 23.57 -23.30 -3.51
C PHE A 192 23.77 -21.80 -3.82
N HIS A 193 23.00 -20.98 -3.10
CA HIS A 193 23.19 -19.54 -3.01
C HIS A 193 23.81 -19.19 -1.65
N ARG A 194 24.97 -18.52 -1.66
CA ARG A 194 25.56 -17.89 -0.48
C ARG A 194 25.31 -16.38 -0.54
N ILE A 195 24.65 -15.82 0.48
CA ILE A 195 24.04 -14.47 0.40
C ILE A 195 24.48 -13.56 1.54
N TRP A 196 24.82 -12.33 1.18
CA TRP A 196 24.96 -11.19 2.07
C TRP A 196 23.95 -10.10 1.73
N LEU A 197 23.41 -9.47 2.76
CA LEU A 197 22.56 -8.29 2.67
C LEU A 197 23.24 -7.14 3.41
N PHE A 198 23.23 -5.97 2.78
CA PHE A 198 23.80 -4.75 3.31
C PHE A 198 22.69 -3.71 3.51
N THR A 199 22.63 -3.19 4.72
CA THR A 199 21.60 -2.26 5.18
C THR A 199 22.21 -1.10 5.96
N TYR A 200 21.37 -0.12 6.32
CA TYR A 200 21.73 0.84 7.38
C TYR A 200 22.00 0.09 8.69
N PRO A 201 23.04 0.45 9.46
CA PRO A 201 23.37 -0.20 10.72
C PRO A 201 22.18 -0.32 11.67
N GLY A 202 21.92 -1.52 12.17
CA GLY A 202 20.83 -1.83 13.11
C GLY A 202 19.42 -1.73 12.50
N GLN A 203 19.28 -1.63 11.18
CA GLN A 203 18.00 -1.53 10.49
C GLN A 203 17.84 -2.61 9.43
N VAL A 204 16.61 -3.10 9.26
CA VAL A 204 16.23 -4.04 8.20
C VAL A 204 15.17 -3.43 7.29
N PRO A 205 15.22 -3.71 5.97
CA PRO A 205 14.29 -3.15 4.99
C PRO A 205 12.90 -3.77 5.02
N TRP A 206 12.64 -4.71 5.93
CA TRP A 206 11.35 -5.37 6.12
C TRP A 206 10.87 -5.33 7.57
N SER A 207 9.58 -5.59 7.74
CA SER A 207 8.94 -5.84 9.03
C SER A 207 8.23 -7.19 8.98
N TYR A 208 7.93 -7.80 10.12
CA TYR A 208 7.21 -9.07 10.12
C TYR A 208 5.74 -8.87 9.77
N VAL A 209 5.20 -9.81 8.99
CA VAL A 209 3.74 -9.93 8.82
C VAL A 209 3.18 -10.50 10.11
N THR A 210 2.11 -9.92 10.62
CA THR A 210 1.42 -10.49 11.79
C THR A 210 0.49 -11.63 11.37
N ARG A 211 0.17 -12.55 12.28
CA ARG A 211 -0.79 -13.62 12.01
C ARG A 211 -2.13 -13.04 11.52
N ARG A 212 -2.58 -11.93 12.11
CA ARG A 212 -3.76 -11.18 11.65
C ARG A 212 -3.67 -10.80 10.18
N GLU A 213 -2.60 -10.14 9.77
CA GLU A 213 -2.42 -9.67 8.39
C GLU A 213 -2.40 -10.82 7.39
N PHE A 214 -1.75 -11.93 7.74
CA PHE A 214 -1.77 -13.14 6.93
C PHE A 214 -3.18 -13.71 6.77
N LEU A 215 -3.90 -13.91 7.88
CA LEU A 215 -5.23 -14.51 7.89
C LEU A 215 -6.26 -13.67 7.12
N VAL A 216 -6.25 -12.35 7.30
CA VAL A 216 -7.16 -11.43 6.59
C VAL A 216 -6.95 -11.53 5.08
N LYS A 217 -5.70 -11.50 4.61
CA LYS A 217 -5.40 -11.65 3.19
C LYS A 217 -5.75 -13.05 2.68
N ARG A 218 -5.43 -14.11 3.45
CA ARG A 218 -5.73 -15.49 3.05
C ARG A 218 -7.23 -15.70 2.91
N LYS A 219 -8.04 -15.17 3.83
CA LYS A 219 -9.51 -15.22 3.77
C LYS A 219 -10.02 -14.57 2.49
N ARG A 220 -9.59 -13.35 2.18
CA ARG A 220 -9.99 -12.64 0.94
C ARG A 220 -9.60 -13.43 -0.32
N ASN A 221 -8.40 -13.99 -0.36
CA ASN A 221 -7.95 -14.81 -1.49
C ASN A 221 -8.79 -16.09 -1.63
N LEU A 222 -9.08 -16.76 -0.52
CA LEU A 222 -9.84 -17.99 -0.51
C LEU A 222 -11.31 -17.76 -0.88
N GLN A 223 -11.91 -16.63 -0.48
CA GLN A 223 -13.26 -16.22 -0.90
C GLN A 223 -13.37 -16.05 -2.42
N ARG A 224 -12.34 -15.48 -3.06
CA ARG A 224 -12.28 -15.36 -4.52
C ARG A 224 -12.12 -16.71 -5.20
N GLN A 225 -11.22 -17.55 -4.68
CA GLN A 225 -11.06 -18.93 -5.18
C GLN A 225 -12.36 -19.74 -5.04
N TYR A 226 -13.10 -19.55 -3.95
CA TYR A 226 -14.42 -20.15 -3.76
C TYR A 226 -15.42 -19.67 -4.82
N ALA A 227 -15.49 -18.36 -5.08
CA ALA A 227 -16.36 -17.80 -6.12
C ALA A 227 -16.02 -18.34 -7.52
N ASP A 228 -14.73 -18.43 -7.85
CA ASP A 228 -14.25 -19.00 -9.11
C ASP A 228 -14.56 -20.50 -9.21
N ALA A 229 -14.33 -21.27 -8.15
CA ALA A 229 -14.67 -22.69 -8.11
C ALA A 229 -16.18 -22.92 -8.24
N LYS A 230 -17.01 -22.07 -7.61
CA LYS A 230 -18.47 -22.10 -7.74
C LYS A 230 -18.90 -21.85 -9.17
N LYS A 231 -18.30 -20.87 -9.84
CA LYS A 231 -18.54 -20.59 -11.26
C LYS A 231 -18.13 -21.77 -12.14
N GLN A 232 -16.89 -22.26 -12.02
CA GLN A 232 -16.36 -23.35 -12.86
C GLN A 232 -17.14 -24.66 -12.70
N THR A 233 -17.50 -25.01 -11.47
CA THR A 233 -18.31 -26.22 -11.20
C THR A 233 -19.73 -26.08 -11.74
N GLN A 234 -20.31 -24.88 -11.72
CA GLN A 234 -21.60 -24.62 -12.34
C GLN A 234 -21.52 -24.70 -13.87
N GLU A 235 -20.49 -24.10 -14.47
CA GLU A 235 -20.24 -24.18 -15.92
C GLU A 235 -20.06 -25.64 -16.39
N ALA A 236 -19.43 -26.49 -15.58
CA ALA A 236 -19.30 -27.92 -15.87
C ALA A 236 -20.66 -28.66 -15.85
N ILE A 237 -21.61 -28.23 -15.01
CA ILE A 237 -22.98 -28.76 -15.00
C ILE A 237 -23.74 -28.25 -16.23
N ASP A 238 -23.68 -26.95 -16.49
CA ASP A 238 -24.38 -26.30 -17.60
C ASP A 238 -23.88 -26.81 -18.98
N TYR A 239 -22.61 -27.21 -19.06
CA TYR A 239 -22.03 -27.86 -20.23
C TYR A 239 -22.82 -29.10 -20.65
N TRP A 240 -23.27 -29.92 -19.70
CA TRP A 240 -24.02 -31.13 -20.02
C TRP A 240 -25.38 -30.80 -20.64
N ASP A 241 -26.09 -29.79 -20.12
CA ASP A 241 -27.37 -29.34 -20.69
C ASP A 241 -27.18 -28.79 -22.11
N LYS A 242 -26.07 -28.09 -22.37
CA LYS A 242 -25.71 -27.63 -23.71
C LYS A 242 -25.40 -28.80 -24.64
N PHE A 243 -24.58 -29.75 -24.20
CA PHE A 243 -24.20 -30.92 -24.97
C PHE A 243 -25.42 -31.80 -25.31
N LYS A 244 -26.38 -31.90 -24.38
CA LYS A 244 -27.67 -32.55 -24.63
C LYS A 244 -28.42 -31.87 -25.77
N LYS A 245 -28.57 -30.54 -25.75
CA LYS A 245 -29.27 -29.79 -26.81
C LYS A 245 -28.61 -29.93 -28.18
N GLU A 246 -27.28 -30.02 -28.22
CA GLU A 246 -26.54 -30.27 -29.46
C GLU A 246 -26.83 -31.68 -30.00
N LYS A 247 -26.83 -32.70 -29.13
CA LYS A 247 -27.14 -34.08 -29.51
C LYS A 247 -28.61 -34.32 -29.84
N GLU A 248 -29.54 -33.60 -29.21
CA GLU A 248 -30.97 -33.60 -29.59
C GLU A 248 -31.18 -33.15 -31.04
N LYS A 249 -30.38 -32.19 -31.53
CA LYS A 249 -30.40 -31.77 -32.94
C LYS A 249 -29.76 -32.80 -33.86
N GLU A 250 -28.60 -33.35 -33.46
CA GLU A 250 -27.86 -34.33 -34.26
C GLU A 250 -28.62 -35.67 -34.41
N TYR A 251 -29.35 -36.10 -33.38
CA TYR A 251 -30.06 -37.38 -33.33
C TYR A 251 -31.57 -37.24 -33.51
N ALA A 252 -32.06 -36.12 -34.05
CA ALA A 252 -33.48 -35.80 -34.14
C ALA A 252 -34.35 -36.89 -34.82
N ASN A 253 -33.76 -37.70 -35.70
CA ASN A 253 -34.44 -38.77 -36.44
C ASN A 253 -34.01 -40.20 -36.00
N ASP A 254 -33.26 -40.36 -34.91
CA ASP A 254 -32.76 -41.66 -34.43
C ASP A 254 -32.96 -41.81 -32.91
N ALA A 255 -34.14 -42.32 -32.54
CA ALA A 255 -34.55 -42.46 -31.14
C ALA A 255 -33.69 -43.46 -30.35
N VAL A 256 -33.16 -44.50 -31.01
CA VAL A 256 -32.31 -45.52 -30.36
C VAL A 256 -30.95 -44.93 -30.03
N LYS A 257 -30.36 -44.17 -30.95
CA LYS A 257 -29.09 -43.47 -30.73
C LYS A 257 -29.20 -42.40 -29.65
N MET A 258 -30.33 -41.68 -29.60
CA MET A 258 -30.61 -40.71 -28.53
C MET A 258 -30.76 -41.41 -27.16
N ALA A 259 -31.49 -42.52 -27.08
CA ALA A 259 -31.65 -43.28 -25.84
C ALA A 259 -30.30 -43.79 -25.29
N ASN A 260 -29.43 -44.32 -26.18
CA ASN A 260 -28.09 -44.79 -25.81
C ASN A 260 -27.16 -43.65 -25.36
N PHE A 261 -27.24 -42.47 -25.99
CA PHE A 261 -26.50 -41.29 -25.54
C PHE A 261 -26.94 -40.82 -24.15
N MET A 262 -28.26 -40.79 -23.91
CA MET A 262 -28.82 -40.37 -22.64
C MET A 262 -28.41 -41.30 -21.49
N SER A 263 -28.48 -42.61 -21.69
CA SER A 263 -28.15 -43.61 -20.65
C SER A 263 -26.64 -43.82 -20.47
N GLY A 264 -25.86 -43.81 -21.55
CA GLY A 264 -24.43 -44.14 -21.52
C GLY A 264 -23.49 -42.97 -21.25
N TYR A 265 -23.91 -41.74 -21.57
CA TYR A 265 -23.00 -40.57 -21.53
C TYR A 265 -23.58 -39.39 -20.75
N TYR A 266 -24.77 -38.91 -21.10
CA TYR A 266 -25.32 -37.70 -20.49
C TYR A 266 -25.71 -37.88 -19.00
N ASN A 267 -26.54 -38.89 -18.68
CA ASN A 267 -27.00 -39.08 -17.29
C ASN A 267 -25.85 -39.39 -16.33
N PRO A 268 -24.88 -40.29 -16.64
CA PRO A 268 -23.73 -40.53 -15.78
C PRO A 268 -22.85 -39.28 -15.62
N GLY A 269 -22.57 -38.56 -16.72
CA GLY A 269 -21.70 -37.39 -16.71
C GLY A 269 -22.28 -36.20 -15.93
N LEU A 270 -23.58 -35.94 -16.08
CA LEU A 270 -24.29 -34.91 -15.31
C LEU A 270 -24.34 -35.28 -13.81
N ALA A 271 -24.61 -36.55 -13.50
CA ALA A 271 -24.63 -37.03 -12.12
C ALA A 271 -23.24 -36.88 -11.46
N GLU A 272 -22.16 -37.18 -12.19
CA GLU A 272 -20.79 -37.01 -11.71
C GLU A 272 -20.46 -35.53 -11.46
N ALA A 273 -20.81 -34.64 -12.39
CA ALA A 273 -20.60 -33.19 -12.24
C ALA A 273 -21.35 -32.62 -11.01
N LYS A 274 -22.62 -32.99 -10.85
CA LYS A 274 -23.45 -32.60 -9.69
C LYS A 274 -22.92 -33.17 -8.37
N ALA A 275 -22.35 -34.38 -8.38
CA ALA A 275 -21.76 -34.99 -7.19
C ALA A 275 -20.40 -34.36 -6.80
N LYS A 276 -19.64 -33.83 -7.76
CA LYS A 276 -18.34 -33.17 -7.52
C LYS A 276 -18.47 -31.76 -6.97
N GLN A 277 -19.46 -30.99 -7.41
CA GLN A 277 -19.66 -29.60 -6.99
C GLN A 277 -19.68 -29.41 -5.46
N PRO A 278 -20.55 -30.09 -4.67
CA PRO A 278 -20.60 -29.89 -3.23
C PRO A 278 -19.32 -30.36 -2.51
N LYS A 279 -18.59 -31.35 -3.06
CA LYS A 279 -17.31 -31.80 -2.50
C LYS A 279 -16.22 -30.75 -2.64
N ILE A 280 -16.15 -30.09 -3.80
CA ILE A 280 -15.17 -29.02 -4.07
C ILE A 280 -15.52 -27.81 -3.20
N LEU A 281 -16.78 -27.35 -3.23
CA LEU A 281 -17.22 -26.17 -2.49
C LEU A 281 -17.11 -26.36 -0.97
N GLY A 282 -17.44 -27.54 -0.46
CA GLY A 282 -17.31 -27.85 0.97
C GLY A 282 -15.87 -27.77 1.50
N GLN A 283 -14.85 -28.06 0.68
CA GLN A 283 -13.44 -27.89 1.08
C GLN A 283 -13.08 -26.42 1.30
N TYR A 284 -13.59 -25.53 0.44
CA TYR A 284 -13.37 -24.09 0.58
C TYR A 284 -14.15 -23.52 1.77
N GLU A 285 -15.39 -23.95 1.98
CA GLU A 285 -16.23 -23.52 3.11
C GLU A 285 -15.59 -23.90 4.44
N ALA A 286 -15.12 -25.14 4.59
CA ALA A 286 -14.41 -25.59 5.79
C ALA A 286 -13.12 -24.79 6.05
N SER A 287 -12.34 -24.48 5.01
CA SER A 287 -11.15 -23.65 5.13
C SER A 287 -11.48 -22.19 5.49
N LEU A 288 -12.58 -21.63 4.98
CA LEU A 288 -13.04 -20.29 5.34
C LEU A 288 -13.49 -20.22 6.80
N GLU A 289 -14.22 -21.21 7.28
CA GLU A 289 -14.65 -21.33 8.68
C GLU A 289 -13.44 -21.43 9.61
N ARG A 290 -12.45 -22.27 9.28
CA ARG A 290 -11.20 -22.35 10.03
C ARG A 290 -10.45 -21.03 10.09
N LEU A 291 -10.43 -20.25 9.01
CA LEU A 291 -9.82 -18.91 9.02
C LEU A 291 -10.56 -17.94 9.94
N ASP A 292 -11.89 -18.06 10.03
CA ASP A 292 -12.71 -17.26 10.95
C ASP A 292 -12.46 -17.62 12.41
N GLU A 293 -12.32 -18.91 12.72
CA GLU A 293 -11.90 -19.36 14.05
C GLU A 293 -10.51 -18.81 14.42
N GLN A 294 -9.55 -18.86 13.49
CA GLN A 294 -8.21 -18.33 13.71
C GLN A 294 -8.21 -16.80 13.88
N LEU A 295 -9.08 -16.08 13.17
CA LEU A 295 -9.23 -14.63 13.30
C LEU A 295 -9.95 -14.21 14.59
N ALA A 296 -10.67 -15.11 15.24
CA ALA A 296 -11.31 -14.90 16.54
C ALA A 296 -10.33 -15.04 17.73
N ALA A 297 -9.07 -15.41 17.48
CA ALA A 297 -8.05 -15.53 18.52
C ALA A 297 -7.78 -14.17 19.23
N PRO A 298 -7.26 -14.19 20.48
CA PRO A 298 -6.90 -12.98 21.21
C PRO A 298 -5.88 -12.11 20.45
N ALA A 299 -5.91 -10.80 20.69
CA ALA A 299 -5.02 -9.85 20.04
C ALA A 299 -3.53 -10.22 20.20
N GLU A 300 -3.13 -10.70 21.38
CA GLU A 300 -1.76 -11.16 21.64
C GLU A 300 -1.31 -12.28 20.68
N GLU A 301 -2.18 -13.25 20.38
CA GLU A 301 -1.88 -14.31 19.41
C GLU A 301 -1.86 -13.78 17.98
N LEU A 302 -2.76 -12.85 17.66
CA LEU A 302 -2.91 -12.28 16.32
C LEU A 302 -1.76 -11.34 15.93
N GLU A 303 -1.12 -10.68 16.90
CA GLU A 303 0.02 -9.79 16.67
C GLU A 303 1.38 -10.51 16.66
N LYS A 304 1.42 -11.82 16.91
CA LYS A 304 2.64 -12.63 16.73
C LYS A 304 3.08 -12.64 15.26
N LYS A 305 4.38 -12.92 15.07
CA LYS A 305 4.96 -13.12 13.73
C LYS A 305 4.24 -14.28 13.03
N ALA A 306 3.89 -14.08 11.77
CA ALA A 306 3.35 -15.14 10.93
C ALA A 306 4.50 -16.03 10.44
N ILE A 307 4.76 -17.11 11.17
CA ILE A 307 5.57 -18.23 10.69
C ILE A 307 4.61 -19.34 10.29
N VAL A 308 4.50 -19.61 9.00
CA VAL A 308 3.46 -20.47 8.43
C VAL A 308 4.04 -21.77 7.89
N ILE A 309 3.27 -22.84 8.01
CA ILE A 309 3.55 -24.13 7.36
C ILE A 309 2.29 -24.61 6.66
N ARG A 310 2.41 -25.21 5.47
CA ARG A 310 1.25 -25.80 4.80
C ARG A 310 0.66 -26.90 5.66
N SER A 311 -0.66 -26.87 5.86
CA SER A 311 -1.31 -27.88 6.67
C SER A 311 -1.27 -29.24 5.99
N GLN A 312 -0.91 -30.29 6.74
CA GLN A 312 -0.98 -31.67 6.24
C GLN A 312 -2.42 -32.21 6.20
N LYS A 313 -3.36 -31.54 6.87
CA LYS A 313 -4.77 -31.96 6.94
C LYS A 313 -5.56 -31.50 5.71
N ASN A 314 -5.25 -30.33 5.17
CA ASN A 314 -5.95 -29.73 4.05
C ASN A 314 -4.99 -28.85 3.24
N ALA A 315 -4.92 -29.09 1.93
CA ALA A 315 -4.02 -28.38 1.01
C ALA A 315 -4.33 -26.88 0.88
N LEU A 316 -5.54 -26.44 1.27
CA LEU A 316 -5.95 -25.04 1.28
C LEU A 316 -5.52 -24.30 2.56
N ASP A 317 -5.09 -25.02 3.59
CA ASP A 317 -4.85 -24.46 4.92
C ASP A 317 -3.37 -24.25 5.24
N TYR A 318 -3.13 -23.32 6.16
CA TYR A 318 -1.82 -23.08 6.76
C TYR A 318 -1.93 -23.12 8.28
N ASP A 319 -0.93 -23.72 8.93
CA ASP A 319 -0.77 -23.75 10.37
C ASP A 319 0.31 -22.74 10.79
N PHE A 320 0.18 -22.18 12.00
CA PHE A 320 1.20 -21.31 12.58
C PHE A 320 2.12 -22.10 13.50
N THR A 321 3.40 -21.75 13.50
CA THR A 321 4.39 -22.26 14.45
C THR A 321 5.16 -21.10 15.09
N ASP A 322 5.72 -21.32 16.28
CA ASP A 322 6.65 -20.38 16.92
C ASP A 322 8.11 -20.83 16.78
N LYS A 323 8.34 -21.98 16.12
CA LYS A 323 9.66 -22.57 15.91
C LYS A 323 10.00 -22.59 14.42
N MET A 324 11.29 -22.44 14.10
CA MET A 324 11.80 -22.68 12.74
C MET A 324 11.90 -24.19 12.52
N GLU A 325 10.80 -24.77 12.03
CA GLU A 325 10.70 -26.18 11.64
C GLU A 325 10.97 -26.35 10.13
N PRO A 326 11.32 -27.56 9.65
CA PRO A 326 11.44 -27.81 8.22
C PRO A 326 10.17 -27.39 7.48
N PHE A 327 10.31 -26.68 6.36
CA PHE A 327 9.20 -26.16 5.55
C PHE A 327 8.37 -25.03 6.19
N ALA A 328 8.77 -24.49 7.35
CA ALA A 328 8.18 -23.28 7.92
C ALA A 328 8.69 -22.00 7.22
N GLU A 329 7.81 -21.05 6.98
CA GLU A 329 8.09 -19.80 6.26
C GLU A 329 7.87 -18.58 7.14
N VAL A 330 8.89 -17.73 7.30
CA VAL A 330 8.77 -16.47 8.05
C VAL A 330 8.32 -15.36 7.11
N LEU A 331 7.08 -14.92 7.26
CA LEU A 331 6.51 -13.90 6.38
C LEU A 331 6.97 -12.49 6.80
N THR A 332 7.48 -11.74 5.83
CA THR A 332 7.85 -10.33 6.04
C THR A 332 7.28 -9.45 4.93
N LYS A 333 7.08 -8.17 5.25
CA LYS A 333 6.55 -7.13 4.37
C LYS A 333 7.54 -5.96 4.31
N PRO A 334 7.49 -5.09 3.28
CA PRO A 334 8.38 -3.93 3.22
C PRO A 334 8.28 -3.10 4.50
N ASN A 335 9.40 -2.53 4.97
CA ASN A 335 9.41 -1.54 6.04
C ASN A 335 9.51 -0.14 5.43
N PRO A 336 8.40 0.61 5.30
CA PRO A 336 8.44 1.91 4.65
C PRO A 336 9.30 2.94 5.40
N SER A 337 9.55 2.74 6.69
CA SER A 337 10.39 3.63 7.51
C SER A 337 11.89 3.50 7.22
N TYR A 338 12.30 2.37 6.64
CA TYR A 338 13.69 2.12 6.24
C TYR A 338 14.09 2.98 5.05
N PHE A 339 13.22 3.06 4.03
CA PHE A 339 13.53 3.71 2.75
C PHE A 339 13.41 5.23 2.84
N LYS A 340 14.54 5.92 2.58
CA LYS A 340 14.69 7.37 2.48
C LYS A 340 14.15 7.85 1.13
N ARG A 341 13.02 8.57 1.16
CA ARG A 341 12.29 9.01 -0.05
C ARG A 341 12.87 10.27 -0.71
N ASP A 342 13.76 10.95 0.00
CA ASP A 342 14.53 12.12 -0.45
C ASP A 342 15.74 11.75 -1.32
N LEU A 343 16.15 10.47 -1.31
CA LEU A 343 17.21 9.96 -2.18
C LEU A 343 16.66 9.59 -3.56
N SER A 344 17.46 9.82 -4.61
CA SER A 344 17.14 9.33 -5.96
C SER A 344 16.89 7.82 -5.94
N SER A 345 15.92 7.36 -6.73
CA SER A 345 15.63 5.94 -7.00
C SER A 345 16.87 5.13 -7.43
N ALA A 346 17.87 5.78 -8.02
CA ALA A 346 19.13 5.17 -8.44
C ALA A 346 20.16 4.97 -7.31
N VAL A 347 19.95 5.57 -6.13
CA VAL A 347 20.87 5.45 -4.98
C VAL A 347 20.61 4.13 -4.24
N PRO A 348 21.63 3.28 -4.02
CA PRO A 348 21.50 2.07 -3.23
C PRO A 348 21.04 2.38 -1.80
N GLN A 349 19.87 1.90 -1.41
CA GLN A 349 19.40 1.94 -0.02
C GLN A 349 19.44 0.55 0.63
N VAL A 350 19.51 -0.48 -0.21
CA VAL A 350 19.76 -1.87 0.14
C VAL A 350 20.65 -2.45 -0.95
N ILE A 351 21.65 -3.22 -0.56
CA ILE A 351 22.53 -3.94 -1.48
C ILE A 351 22.52 -5.41 -1.09
N THR A 352 22.62 -6.26 -2.08
CA THR A 352 22.65 -7.69 -1.93
C THR A 352 23.78 -8.27 -2.76
N ALA A 353 24.56 -9.16 -2.17
CA ALA A 353 25.58 -9.91 -2.87
C ALA A 353 25.29 -11.39 -2.70
N PHE A 354 25.19 -12.14 -3.80
CA PHE A 354 25.02 -13.57 -3.72
C PHE A 354 25.84 -14.33 -4.74
N ILE A 355 26.41 -15.44 -4.29
CA ILE A 355 27.20 -16.36 -5.09
C ILE A 355 26.34 -17.59 -5.34
N THR A 356 26.16 -17.93 -6.61
CA THR A 356 25.55 -19.19 -7.04
C THR A 356 26.66 -20.16 -7.40
N TYR A 357 26.68 -21.35 -6.81
CA TYR A 357 27.72 -22.34 -7.01
C TYR A 357 27.19 -23.77 -6.98
N ASP A 358 27.91 -24.67 -7.67
CA ASP A 358 27.71 -26.12 -7.63
C ASP A 358 28.81 -26.75 -6.78
N PRO A 359 28.51 -27.27 -5.58
CA PRO A 359 29.54 -27.82 -4.69
C PRO A 359 30.22 -29.08 -5.25
N LYS A 360 29.62 -29.73 -6.26
CA LYS A 360 30.15 -30.96 -6.87
C LYS A 360 31.14 -30.65 -8.00
N ASP A 361 31.24 -29.39 -8.45
CA ASP A 361 32.19 -28.95 -9.48
C ASP A 361 33.39 -28.23 -8.85
N LEU A 362 34.58 -28.82 -8.98
CA LEU A 362 35.84 -28.28 -8.45
C LEU A 362 36.12 -26.84 -8.90
N ARG A 363 35.75 -26.46 -10.14
CA ARG A 363 35.91 -25.10 -10.65
C ARG A 363 34.99 -24.11 -9.92
N SER A 364 33.77 -24.55 -9.62
CA SER A 364 32.76 -23.75 -8.92
C SER A 364 33.11 -23.56 -7.45
N SER A 365 33.56 -24.63 -6.78
CA SER A 365 34.04 -24.57 -5.40
C SER A 365 35.30 -23.70 -5.27
N SER A 366 36.26 -23.81 -6.20
CA SER A 366 37.44 -22.92 -6.22
C SER A 366 37.05 -21.46 -6.47
N PHE A 367 36.10 -21.21 -7.37
CA PHE A 367 35.57 -19.87 -7.61
C PHE A 367 34.94 -19.29 -6.34
N LEU A 368 34.10 -20.06 -5.63
CA LEU A 368 33.47 -19.66 -4.37
C LEU A 368 34.51 -19.24 -3.32
N ASP A 369 35.51 -20.09 -3.06
CA ASP A 369 36.53 -19.85 -2.04
C ASP A 369 37.39 -18.63 -2.35
N ASP A 370 37.68 -18.38 -3.63
CA ASP A 370 38.50 -17.25 -4.03
C ASP A 370 37.71 -15.94 -4.11
N ILE A 371 36.47 -15.97 -4.62
CA ILE A 371 35.65 -14.76 -4.76
C ILE A 371 35.17 -14.25 -3.40
N GLU A 372 34.88 -15.12 -2.43
CA GLU A 372 34.48 -14.70 -1.08
C GLU A 372 35.58 -13.89 -0.39
N LYS A 373 36.86 -14.17 -0.69
CA LYS A 373 38.00 -13.39 -0.17
C LYS A 373 38.16 -12.02 -0.84
N GLN A 374 37.67 -11.86 -2.07
CA GLN A 374 37.73 -10.59 -2.80
C GLN A 374 36.57 -9.63 -2.46
N LEU A 375 35.49 -10.14 -1.85
CA LEU A 375 34.35 -9.32 -1.46
C LEU A 375 34.67 -8.47 -0.22
N ASP A 376 34.95 -7.19 -0.44
CA ASP A 376 35.05 -6.23 0.65
C ASP A 376 33.64 -5.83 1.13
N LEU A 377 33.16 -6.54 2.15
CA LEU A 377 31.84 -6.33 2.74
C LEU A 377 31.67 -4.90 3.31
N THR A 378 32.73 -4.30 3.83
CA THR A 378 32.68 -2.95 4.41
C THR A 378 32.63 -1.90 3.31
N TYR A 379 33.40 -2.08 2.24
CA TYR A 379 33.35 -1.22 1.06
C TYR A 379 31.98 -1.27 0.38
N ILE A 380 31.40 -2.46 0.20
CA ILE A 380 30.06 -2.63 -0.39
C ILE A 380 29.00 -1.92 0.47
N GLN A 381 29.03 -2.11 1.80
CA GLN A 381 28.10 -1.45 2.71
C GLN A 381 28.21 0.08 2.66
N SER A 382 29.42 0.60 2.43
CA SER A 382 29.69 2.04 2.45
C SER A 382 28.87 2.85 1.43
N PHE A 383 28.30 2.18 0.42
CA PHE A 383 27.46 2.78 -0.62
C PHE A 383 26.00 3.02 -0.20
N ILE A 384 25.54 2.40 0.89
CA ILE A 384 24.16 2.55 1.37
C ILE A 384 23.86 4.03 1.66
N GLY A 385 22.87 4.59 0.95
CA GLY A 385 22.36 5.95 1.12
C GLY A 385 23.22 7.07 0.52
N LYS A 386 24.28 6.76 -0.25
CA LYS A 386 25.21 7.78 -0.77
C LYS A 386 25.04 8.01 -2.27
N THR A 387 25.17 9.26 -2.71
CA THR A 387 24.91 9.69 -4.11
C THR A 387 26.10 9.55 -5.05
N ALA A 388 27.32 9.28 -4.55
CA ALA A 388 28.50 9.06 -5.37
C ALA A 388 29.60 8.27 -4.63
N PRO A 389 30.16 7.19 -5.23
CA PRO A 389 31.50 6.71 -4.90
C PRO A 389 32.55 7.76 -5.29
N SER A 390 33.51 8.11 -4.43
CA SER A 390 34.68 8.89 -4.84
C SER A 390 35.55 8.03 -5.76
N THR A 391 35.98 8.57 -6.90
CA THR A 391 36.86 7.87 -7.86
C THR A 391 38.32 7.83 -7.42
N SER A 392 38.63 7.98 -6.13
CA SER A 392 40.00 7.87 -5.63
C SER A 392 40.35 6.41 -5.32
N THR A 393 41.36 5.93 -6.01
CA THR A 393 42.05 4.63 -5.87
C THR A 393 42.79 4.46 -4.53
N GLU A 394 42.36 5.10 -3.46
CA GLU A 394 42.97 5.00 -2.14
C GLU A 394 42.11 4.15 -1.22
N ASN A 395 42.32 2.84 -1.26
CA ASN A 395 42.33 1.96 -0.09
C ASN A 395 42.68 0.53 -0.54
N LYS A 396 43.91 0.37 -1.06
CA LYS A 396 44.64 -0.90 -1.04
C LYS A 396 45.93 -0.75 -0.24
N VAL A 397 45.85 -0.19 0.96
CA VAL A 397 46.92 -0.34 1.98
C VAL A 397 46.27 -0.30 3.36
N ALA A 398 46.19 -1.46 4.02
CA ALA A 398 46.48 -1.66 5.45
C ALA A 398 45.82 -2.94 5.98
N GLN A 399 46.38 -4.11 5.64
CA GLN A 399 46.49 -5.22 6.59
C GLN A 399 47.73 -6.03 6.22
N ASN A 400 48.87 -5.68 6.82
CA ASN A 400 49.99 -6.58 7.04
C ASN A 400 50.91 -5.98 8.10
N SER A 401 50.71 -6.38 9.35
CA SER A 401 51.80 -6.42 10.33
C SER A 401 51.49 -7.48 11.38
N THR A 402 52.02 -8.68 11.12
CA THR A 402 52.28 -9.71 12.12
C THR A 402 53.42 -9.30 13.06
N SER A 403 53.21 -9.61 14.34
CA SER A 403 54.10 -9.68 15.52
C SER A 403 55.61 -9.40 15.38
N THR A 404 56.15 -8.64 16.35
CA THR A 404 57.36 -9.03 17.15
C THR A 404 57.44 -8.27 18.50
N ASN A 405 57.43 -9.07 19.59
CA ASN A 405 58.09 -9.03 20.91
C ASN A 405 58.66 -7.77 21.62
N ASN A 406 58.37 -7.75 22.94
CA ASN A 406 59.15 -7.31 24.13
C ASN A 406 59.54 -5.82 24.28
N THR A 407 59.32 -5.14 25.41
CA THR A 407 59.64 -5.49 26.82
C THR A 407 58.77 -4.74 27.86
N ASN A 408 58.46 -5.42 28.96
CA ASN A 408 57.96 -4.96 30.27
C ASN A 408 58.91 -3.95 30.99
N PRO A 409 58.64 -3.44 32.24
CA PRO A 409 57.44 -3.51 33.10
C PRO A 409 57.06 -2.16 33.80
N VAL A 410 55.96 -2.14 34.61
CA VAL A 410 55.96 -1.88 36.08
C VAL A 410 54.57 -1.43 36.59
N SER A 411 54.04 -2.26 37.52
CA SER A 411 53.17 -2.01 38.71
C SER A 411 51.84 -1.26 38.55
N THR A 412 50.75 -1.56 39.27
CA THR A 412 50.49 -2.41 40.44
C THR A 412 48.98 -2.68 40.49
N THR A 413 48.63 -3.96 40.60
CA THR A 413 47.37 -4.57 41.08
C THR A 413 46.98 -4.13 42.52
N PRO A 414 45.88 -4.61 43.18
CA PRO A 414 44.93 -5.69 42.84
C PRO A 414 43.44 -5.39 43.16
N SER A 415 42.48 -6.20 42.68
CA SER A 415 41.74 -7.30 43.39
C SER A 415 40.25 -6.93 43.51
N THR A 416 39.26 -7.81 43.39
CA THR A 416 39.17 -9.29 43.39
C THR A 416 37.82 -9.67 42.74
N ASN A 417 37.77 -10.47 41.67
CA ASN A 417 37.69 -11.94 41.60
C ASN A 417 36.50 -12.59 42.32
N ASN A 418 35.57 -13.15 41.51
CA ASN A 418 35.26 -14.58 41.31
C ASN A 418 34.35 -15.17 42.41
N SER A 419 33.34 -16.00 42.13
CA SER A 419 33.41 -17.21 41.32
C SER A 419 32.04 -17.81 40.98
N ILE A 420 32.02 -18.46 39.82
CA ILE A 420 31.15 -19.49 39.25
C ILE A 420 30.65 -20.58 40.23
N LYS A 421 29.40 -21.04 40.08
CA LYS A 421 29.03 -22.47 40.06
C LYS A 421 27.59 -22.76 39.59
N THR A 422 27.47 -23.95 39.02
CA THR A 422 26.45 -24.54 38.15
C THR A 422 25.46 -25.48 38.87
N VAL A 423 24.38 -25.85 38.15
CA VAL A 423 23.59 -27.12 38.19
C VAL A 423 22.25 -27.17 38.98
N ALA A 424 21.17 -27.12 38.19
CA ALA A 424 20.04 -28.07 38.02
C ALA A 424 19.07 -28.55 39.14
N LYS A 425 17.80 -28.59 38.70
CA LYS A 425 16.67 -29.53 38.92
C LYS A 425 15.69 -29.35 40.11
N ASN A 426 14.45 -29.00 39.70
CA ASN A 426 13.11 -29.45 40.13
C ASN A 426 12.90 -30.03 41.54
N SER A 427 11.95 -29.45 42.29
CA SER A 427 10.72 -30.16 42.71
C SER A 427 9.64 -29.20 43.25
N THR A 428 8.40 -29.54 42.93
CA THR A 428 7.12 -28.92 43.32
C THR A 428 6.73 -29.15 44.79
N SER A 429 6.20 -28.13 45.48
CA SER A 429 5.07 -28.27 46.41
C SER A 429 4.43 -26.92 46.77
N LYS A 430 3.11 -26.97 46.98
CA LYS A 430 2.08 -25.91 46.96
C LYS A 430 1.92 -25.21 48.36
N PRO A 431 0.92 -24.34 48.61
CA PRO A 431 1.08 -22.93 49.01
C PRO A 431 0.65 -22.61 50.46
N ILE A 432 1.15 -21.53 51.07
CA ILE A 432 0.56 -20.94 52.30
C ILE A 432 0.61 -19.39 52.22
N PRO A 433 -0.40 -18.67 52.75
CA PRO A 433 -0.84 -17.36 52.27
C PRO A 433 -0.10 -16.16 52.85
N THR A 434 -0.01 -15.12 52.00
CA THR A 434 -0.14 -13.69 52.28
C THR A 434 0.13 -13.22 53.71
N THR A 435 1.29 -12.59 53.90
CA THR A 435 1.38 -11.38 54.72
C THR A 435 2.22 -10.37 53.96
N ALA A 436 1.59 -9.22 53.68
CA ALA A 436 2.17 -8.12 52.96
C ALA A 436 3.36 -7.54 53.71
N VAL A 437 4.51 -7.50 53.04
CA VAL A 437 5.51 -6.46 53.24
C VAL A 437 5.93 -6.01 51.84
N GLN A 438 5.17 -5.08 51.26
CA GLN A 438 5.72 -4.27 50.17
C GLN A 438 6.77 -3.35 50.79
N THR A 439 8.02 -3.74 50.70
CA THR A 439 9.11 -2.78 50.60
C THR A 439 9.06 -2.24 49.18
N SER A 440 8.39 -1.09 48.99
CA SER A 440 8.48 -0.35 47.75
C SER A 440 9.92 0.16 47.60
N SER A 441 10.73 -0.52 46.80
CA SER A 441 11.93 0.10 46.25
C SER A 441 11.48 1.37 45.54
N GLY A 442 11.93 2.54 46.00
CA GLY A 442 11.57 3.86 45.45
C GLY A 442 12.13 4.08 44.04
N LYS A 443 11.67 3.30 43.07
CA LYS A 443 12.05 3.41 41.68
C LYS A 443 11.37 4.65 41.10
N THR A 444 12.15 5.51 40.47
CA THR A 444 11.68 6.73 39.82
C THR A 444 11.86 6.63 38.32
N VAL A 445 10.97 7.26 37.57
CA VAL A 445 11.01 7.34 36.09
C VAL A 445 10.86 8.79 35.63
N PHE A 446 11.21 9.08 34.38
CA PHE A 446 11.03 10.41 33.78
C PHE A 446 9.87 10.39 32.79
N LEU A 447 9.08 11.46 32.79
CA LEU A 447 8.06 11.66 31.77
C LEU A 447 8.73 12.08 30.45
N SER A 448 8.40 11.37 29.39
CA SER A 448 8.91 11.61 28.05
C SER A 448 7.86 11.32 26.98
N GLY A 449 8.14 11.73 25.75
CA GLY A 449 7.16 11.66 24.67
C GLY A 449 7.57 12.43 23.43
N THR A 450 6.60 12.79 22.60
CA THR A 450 6.80 13.53 21.34
C THR A 450 5.83 14.70 21.22
N LEU A 451 6.33 15.86 20.83
CA LEU A 451 5.57 17.03 20.41
C LEU A 451 5.60 17.14 18.88
N SER A 452 4.44 17.28 18.24
CA SER A 452 4.31 17.70 16.83
C SER A 452 3.72 19.10 16.78
N ALA A 453 4.42 20.05 16.14
CA ALA A 453 3.99 21.44 16.09
C ALA A 453 4.61 22.23 14.92
N PRO A 454 4.07 23.42 14.57
CA PRO A 454 4.71 24.36 13.66
C PRO A 454 6.15 24.67 14.05
N ALA A 455 7.02 24.70 13.06
CA ALA A 455 8.45 24.90 13.26
C ALA A 455 8.78 26.32 13.75
N GLY A 456 9.64 26.42 14.76
CA GLY A 456 10.12 27.66 15.33
C GLY A 456 9.17 28.36 16.29
N VAL A 457 8.06 27.71 16.67
CA VAL A 457 7.09 28.26 17.62
C VAL A 457 7.31 27.63 19.00
N PRO A 458 7.58 28.42 20.06
CA PRO A 458 7.76 27.88 21.40
C PRO A 458 6.43 27.37 21.97
N ILE A 459 6.43 26.12 22.44
CA ILE A 459 5.31 25.45 23.11
C ILE A 459 5.73 25.10 24.54
N THR A 460 4.96 25.52 25.55
CA THR A 460 5.23 25.17 26.95
C THR A 460 4.25 24.13 27.45
N LEU A 461 4.78 23.00 27.90
CA LEU A 461 4.07 21.97 28.65
C LEU A 461 4.29 22.15 30.15
N SER A 462 3.29 21.81 30.96
CA SER A 462 3.36 21.79 32.43
C SER A 462 3.12 20.40 32.94
N TYR A 463 3.89 19.98 33.95
CA TYR A 463 3.77 18.70 34.63
C TYR A 463 3.29 18.90 36.09
N ASN A 464 2.09 18.41 36.42
CA ASN A 464 1.45 18.54 37.75
C ASN A 464 1.35 20.00 38.25
N GLY A 465 1.13 20.95 37.34
CA GLY A 465 1.06 22.38 37.66
C GLY A 465 2.42 23.05 37.92
N GLY A 466 3.53 22.38 37.66
CA GLY A 466 4.90 22.91 37.72
C GLY A 466 5.85 22.26 36.70
N ASN A 467 7.17 22.44 36.86
CA ASN A 467 8.22 21.84 36.01
C ASN A 467 7.97 22.05 34.51
N ASP A 468 7.81 23.32 34.14
CA ASP A 468 7.52 23.69 32.77
C ASP A 468 8.64 23.24 31.83
N LEU A 469 8.24 22.68 30.69
CA LEU A 469 9.14 22.35 29.59
C LEU A 469 8.72 23.16 28.38
N THR A 470 9.55 24.12 27.98
CA THR A 470 9.40 24.84 26.72
C THR A 470 10.20 24.16 25.63
N ILE A 471 9.52 23.78 24.55
CA ILE A 471 10.09 23.14 23.37
C ILE A 471 9.82 24.06 22.19
N THR A 472 10.85 24.38 21.42
CA THR A 472 10.73 25.08 20.14
C THR A 472 11.10 24.09 19.04
N PRO A 473 10.13 23.57 18.26
CA PRO A 473 10.43 22.65 17.18
C PRO A 473 11.41 23.29 16.18
N PRO A 474 12.40 22.56 15.66
CA PRO A 474 13.44 23.16 14.84
C PRO A 474 12.91 23.60 13.46
N LYS A 475 13.33 24.78 13.00
CA LYS A 475 13.09 25.27 11.64
C LYS A 475 14.01 24.53 10.65
N GLY A 476 13.45 23.66 9.82
CA GLY A 476 14.14 23.09 8.66
C GLY A 476 14.06 24.05 7.46
N ALA A 477 14.92 23.85 6.45
CA ALA A 477 14.97 24.72 5.27
C ALA A 477 13.62 24.85 4.53
N ASN A 478 12.81 23.77 4.50
CA ASN A 478 11.50 23.73 3.83
C ASN A 478 10.43 22.95 4.62
N ASN A 479 10.57 22.83 5.95
CA ASN A 479 9.60 22.12 6.79
C ASN A 479 8.89 23.12 7.70
N LEU A 480 7.60 23.35 7.43
CA LEU A 480 6.74 24.21 8.24
C LEU A 480 6.31 23.54 9.56
N TYR A 481 6.42 22.21 9.63
CA TYR A 481 6.05 21.38 10.79
C TYR A 481 7.17 20.43 11.14
N ASN A 482 7.32 20.16 12.44
CA ASN A 482 8.36 19.26 12.92
C ASN A 482 7.95 18.54 14.21
N THR A 483 8.59 17.40 14.48
CA THR A 483 8.47 16.69 15.75
C THR A 483 9.65 16.98 16.66
N SER A 484 9.45 16.94 17.96
CA SER A 484 10.48 17.20 18.96
C SER A 484 10.26 16.33 20.20
N PRO A 485 11.33 15.81 20.82
CA PRO A 485 11.20 14.97 22.01
C PRO A 485 10.72 15.80 23.21
N ILE A 486 9.78 15.23 23.96
CA ILE A 486 9.39 15.71 25.28
C ILE A 486 10.27 14.96 26.29
N LYS A 487 10.95 15.69 27.18
CA LYS A 487 11.73 15.09 28.27
C LYS A 487 11.68 16.01 29.49
N PHE A 488 10.84 15.68 30.45
CA PHE A 488 10.80 16.38 31.73
C PHE A 488 12.03 15.99 32.56
N THR A 489 12.61 16.96 33.26
CA THR A 489 13.81 16.78 34.08
C THR A 489 13.51 16.37 35.52
N LYS A 490 12.25 16.47 35.95
CA LYS A 490 11.84 16.03 37.28
C LYS A 490 11.33 14.58 37.22
N PRO A 491 11.91 13.66 38.01
CA PRO A 491 11.43 12.28 38.07
C PRO A 491 10.09 12.17 38.83
N ILE A 492 9.35 11.09 38.56
CA ILE A 492 8.11 10.70 39.25
C ILE A 492 8.29 9.33 39.92
N LYS A 493 7.70 9.12 41.10
CA LYS A 493 7.77 7.83 41.80
C LYS A 493 6.81 6.83 41.17
N GLU A 494 7.16 5.55 41.23
CA GLU A 494 6.26 4.46 40.83
C GLU A 494 4.89 4.57 41.50
N ASN A 495 3.83 4.34 40.71
CA ASN A 495 2.40 4.49 41.01
C ASN A 495 1.91 5.91 41.32
N GLU A 496 2.77 6.93 41.27
CA GLU A 496 2.37 8.33 41.42
C GLU A 496 1.65 8.83 40.16
N ALA A 497 0.60 9.63 40.34
CA ALA A 497 -0.18 10.17 39.23
C ALA A 497 0.54 11.36 38.58
N TYR A 498 0.49 11.41 37.24
CA TYR A 498 0.93 12.57 36.46
C TYR A 498 -0.21 13.18 35.68
N ASN A 499 -0.08 14.48 35.44
CA ASN A 499 -0.92 15.26 34.55
C ASN A 499 -0.03 16.26 33.79
N VAL A 500 0.04 16.08 32.48
CA VAL A 500 0.76 16.93 31.53
C VAL A 500 -0.25 17.70 30.70
N THR A 501 -0.12 19.03 30.74
CA THR A 501 -1.05 19.95 30.07
C THR A 501 -0.28 20.96 29.22
N LEU A 502 -0.96 21.50 28.21
CA LEU A 502 -0.46 22.68 27.48
C LEU A 502 -0.60 23.91 28.39
N LYS A 503 0.53 24.47 28.81
CA LYS A 503 0.57 25.69 29.65
C LYS A 503 0.55 26.96 28.82
N LYS A 504 1.31 26.99 27.73
CA LYS A 504 1.43 28.17 26.86
C LYS A 504 1.58 27.76 25.41
N ILE A 505 0.64 28.23 24.60
CA ILE A 505 0.68 28.24 23.13
C ILE A 505 0.24 29.62 22.64
N ALA A 506 0.52 29.96 21.38
CA ALA A 506 0.03 31.19 20.79
C ALA A 506 -1.51 31.19 20.71
N SER A 507 -2.15 32.36 20.84
CA SER A 507 -3.62 32.49 20.85
C SER A 507 -4.30 32.06 19.54
N ASN A 508 -3.55 32.08 18.44
CA ASN A 508 -4.00 31.61 17.12
C ASN A 508 -3.75 30.11 16.90
N MET A 509 -3.41 29.35 17.94
CA MET A 509 -3.15 27.91 17.88
C MET A 509 -4.14 27.11 18.71
N THR A 510 -4.22 25.82 18.41
CA THR A 510 -4.99 24.83 19.16
C THR A 510 -4.11 23.60 19.35
N GLY A 511 -4.22 22.95 20.50
CA GLY A 511 -3.41 21.79 20.78
C GLY A 511 -4.07 20.80 21.73
N VAL A 512 -3.56 19.57 21.69
CA VAL A 512 -4.05 18.42 22.45
C VAL A 512 -2.86 17.67 23.04
N VAL A 513 -3.00 17.24 24.30
CA VAL A 513 -2.07 16.29 24.93
C VAL A 513 -2.76 14.94 25.02
N TYR A 514 -2.29 13.98 24.23
CA TYR A 514 -2.71 12.58 24.28
C TYR A 514 -1.90 11.84 25.33
N LYS A 515 -2.58 10.98 26.11
CA LYS A 515 -1.98 10.29 27.26
C LYS A 515 -1.29 11.27 28.22
N GLY A 516 -1.85 12.48 28.36
CA GLY A 516 -1.31 13.49 29.26
C GLY A 516 -1.49 13.14 30.73
N ASN A 517 -2.38 12.22 31.06
CA ASN A 517 -2.66 11.80 32.42
C ASN A 517 -2.52 10.28 32.60
N GLY A 518 -2.06 9.86 33.78
CA GLY A 518 -1.83 8.45 34.08
C GLY A 518 -1.13 8.24 35.42
N LYS A 519 -0.60 7.04 35.65
CA LYS A 519 0.22 6.67 36.82
C LYS A 519 1.55 6.09 36.36
N ALA A 520 2.65 6.43 37.01
CA ALA A 520 3.96 5.90 36.64
C ALA A 520 4.12 4.41 37.01
N PRO A 521 4.90 3.61 36.25
CA PRO A 521 5.56 3.95 34.98
C PRO A 521 4.63 3.89 33.77
N ASP A 522 3.38 3.46 33.93
CA ASP A 522 2.45 3.23 32.84
C ASP A 522 2.16 4.51 32.02
N GLY A 523 2.59 4.51 30.76
CA GLY A 523 2.41 5.61 29.81
C GLY A 523 3.38 6.79 29.99
N THR A 524 4.35 6.69 30.90
CA THR A 524 5.30 7.78 31.18
C THR A 524 6.27 8.09 30.03
N ASP A 525 6.42 7.18 29.06
CA ASP A 525 7.25 7.32 27.87
C ASP A 525 6.46 7.59 26.58
N ASN A 526 5.13 7.71 26.67
CA ASN A 526 4.23 7.73 25.52
C ASN A 526 3.31 8.96 25.48
N ILE A 527 3.75 10.07 26.07
CA ILE A 527 3.02 11.34 25.97
C ILE A 527 3.13 11.83 24.53
N LYS A 528 2.00 12.07 23.86
CA LYS A 528 1.99 12.71 22.54
C LYS A 528 1.33 14.06 22.67
N THR A 529 1.96 15.10 22.15
CA THR A 529 1.35 16.43 22.09
C THR A 529 1.28 16.89 20.65
N ALA A 530 0.14 17.45 20.29
CA ALA A 530 -0.08 18.08 19.00
C ALA A 530 -0.44 19.53 19.19
N VAL A 531 0.18 20.43 18.44
CA VAL A 531 -0.23 21.83 18.35
C VAL A 531 -0.26 22.20 16.87
N ASP A 532 -1.28 22.91 16.42
CA ASP A 532 -1.36 23.45 15.07
C ASP A 532 -2.04 24.83 15.10
N TYR A 533 -1.98 25.57 14.01
CA TYR A 533 -2.75 26.80 13.84
C TYR A 533 -4.25 26.49 13.89
N LYS A 534 -5.01 27.36 14.58
CA LYS A 534 -6.47 27.25 14.65
C LYS A 534 -7.08 27.37 13.26
N TYR A 535 -6.58 28.30 12.44
CA TYR A 535 -6.92 28.43 11.03
C TYR A 535 -5.66 28.69 10.23
N GLU A 536 -5.41 27.87 9.21
CA GLU A 536 -4.30 28.05 8.26
C GLU A 536 -4.88 28.31 6.86
N LEU A 537 -4.54 29.44 6.23
CA LEU A 537 -4.90 29.69 4.84
C LEU A 537 -4.18 28.69 3.93
N VAL A 538 -4.96 27.96 3.13
CA VAL A 538 -4.48 26.93 2.20
C VAL A 538 -4.28 27.51 0.80
N THR A 539 -5.10 28.48 0.40
CA THR A 539 -5.09 29.10 -0.95
C THR A 539 -3.95 30.11 -1.10
N ARG A 540 -2.72 29.63 -0.95
CA ARG A 540 -1.47 30.37 -1.06
C ARG A 540 -0.44 29.60 -1.87
N SER A 541 0.41 30.31 -2.62
CA SER A 541 1.48 29.71 -3.40
C SER A 541 2.67 29.28 -2.54
N THR A 542 3.60 28.58 -3.18
CA THR A 542 4.88 28.16 -2.62
C THR A 542 5.69 29.38 -2.21
N GLY A 543 6.06 29.43 -0.94
CA GLY A 543 6.76 30.58 -0.36
C GLY A 543 5.86 31.80 -0.14
N ASP A 544 4.54 31.65 -0.16
CA ASP A 544 3.56 32.66 0.25
C ASP A 544 3.65 33.99 -0.53
N LYS A 545 3.89 33.90 -1.85
CA LYS A 545 4.04 35.07 -2.72
C LYS A 545 2.73 35.58 -3.31
N THR A 546 1.78 34.67 -3.53
CA THR A 546 0.47 34.94 -4.13
C THR A 546 -0.60 34.19 -3.36
N PHE A 547 -1.78 34.80 -3.24
CA PHE A 547 -2.90 34.31 -2.46
C PHE A 547 -4.16 34.35 -3.31
N SER A 548 -5.03 33.36 -3.15
CA SER A 548 -6.33 33.29 -3.81
C SER A 548 -7.44 33.50 -2.79
N THR A 549 -8.43 34.31 -3.17
CA THR A 549 -9.54 34.70 -2.29
C THR A 549 -10.65 33.65 -2.22
N PHE A 550 -11.62 33.85 -1.33
CA PHE A 550 -12.83 33.01 -1.26
C PHE A 550 -13.60 32.97 -2.59
N TYR A 551 -13.66 34.09 -3.30
CA TYR A 551 -14.40 34.20 -4.56
C TYR A 551 -13.63 33.64 -5.76
N GLU A 552 -12.36 33.27 -5.56
CA GLU A 552 -11.51 32.72 -6.62
C GLU A 552 -11.25 31.23 -6.46
N SER A 553 -11.46 30.69 -5.24
CA SER A 553 -11.13 29.32 -4.86
C SER A 553 -12.33 28.52 -4.37
N PHE A 554 -12.42 27.26 -4.83
CA PHE A 554 -13.61 26.43 -4.62
C PHE A 554 -13.28 24.96 -4.35
N THR A 555 -14.31 24.24 -3.89
CA THR A 555 -14.37 22.76 -3.84
C THR A 555 -13.11 22.10 -3.27
N PRO A 556 -12.74 22.37 -2.02
CA PRO A 556 -11.59 21.70 -1.42
C PRO A 556 -11.86 20.21 -1.22
N ALA A 557 -10.79 19.41 -1.28
CA ALA A 557 -10.74 18.05 -0.73
C ALA A 557 -9.43 17.84 0.02
N VAL A 558 -9.42 16.92 0.98
CA VAL A 558 -8.30 16.72 1.90
C VAL A 558 -7.89 15.26 1.99
N GLY A 559 -6.58 15.03 1.96
CA GLY A 559 -5.96 13.72 2.11
C GLY A 559 -4.81 13.76 3.12
N GLY A 560 -4.28 12.58 3.39
CA GLY A 560 -3.30 12.29 4.42
C GLY A 560 -3.92 11.48 5.56
N TYR A 561 -3.38 10.28 5.77
CA TYR A 561 -3.71 9.33 6.84
C TYR A 561 -2.41 8.63 7.28
N ASN A 562 -2.43 7.79 8.32
CA ASN A 562 -1.24 7.09 8.84
C ASN A 562 -0.10 8.03 9.25
N GLY A 563 -0.41 9.03 10.08
CA GLY A 563 0.55 10.03 10.53
C GLY A 563 0.76 11.19 9.55
N GLU A 564 0.03 11.24 8.43
CA GLU A 564 -0.02 12.42 7.55
C GLU A 564 -1.38 13.15 7.64
N GLU A 565 -2.08 13.02 8.76
CA GLU A 565 -3.47 13.49 8.91
C GLU A 565 -3.68 14.93 8.42
N GLY A 566 -4.57 15.11 7.42
CA GLY A 566 -4.91 16.42 6.86
C GLY A 566 -3.77 17.17 6.18
N ARG A 567 -2.67 16.51 5.84
CA ARG A 567 -1.47 17.14 5.26
C ARG A 567 -1.70 17.71 3.86
N TYR A 568 -2.45 17.01 3.02
CA TYR A 568 -2.58 17.36 1.60
C TYR A 568 -3.97 17.93 1.34
N VAL A 569 -4.01 19.07 0.65
CA VAL A 569 -5.27 19.71 0.26
C VAL A 569 -5.25 19.98 -1.23
N VAL A 570 -6.34 19.61 -1.90
CA VAL A 570 -6.60 20.02 -3.29
C VAL A 570 -7.74 21.00 -3.35
N PHE A 571 -7.66 21.93 -4.29
CA PHE A 571 -8.69 22.93 -4.51
C PHE A 571 -8.65 23.44 -5.95
N VAL A 572 -9.73 24.06 -6.38
CA VAL A 572 -9.80 24.74 -7.68
C VAL A 572 -9.56 26.22 -7.46
N SER A 573 -8.78 26.86 -8.32
CA SER A 573 -8.66 28.33 -8.35
C SER A 573 -8.50 28.86 -9.76
N HIS A 574 -8.89 30.11 -9.98
CA HIS A 574 -8.63 30.86 -11.21
C HIS A 574 -7.81 32.13 -10.95
N THR A 575 -7.14 32.24 -9.80
CA THR A 575 -6.29 33.38 -9.50
C THR A 575 -5.13 33.48 -10.48
N LYS A 576 -4.94 34.68 -11.01
CA LYS A 576 -3.82 34.99 -11.90
C LYS A 576 -2.48 34.91 -11.13
N ASP A 577 -1.45 34.40 -11.81
CA ASP A 577 -0.09 34.23 -11.31
C ASP A 577 0.02 33.29 -10.08
N PHE A 578 -1.03 32.49 -9.81
CA PHE A 578 -1.03 31.44 -8.80
C PHE A 578 -0.33 30.19 -9.36
N GLU A 579 0.92 29.94 -8.96
CA GLU A 579 1.79 28.88 -9.51
C GLU A 579 1.88 28.88 -11.05
N GLY A 580 1.96 30.07 -11.65
CA GLY A 580 2.06 30.23 -13.12
C GLY A 580 0.72 30.22 -13.87
N GLY A 581 -0.41 30.20 -13.17
CA GLY A 581 -1.74 30.32 -13.78
C GLY A 581 -1.96 31.68 -14.45
N ASN A 582 -2.65 31.69 -15.60
CA ASN A 582 -2.89 32.93 -16.35
C ASN A 582 -4.20 33.65 -15.96
N GLY A 583 -4.99 33.06 -15.07
CA GLY A 583 -6.29 33.56 -14.61
C GLY A 583 -7.45 33.42 -15.59
N LYS A 584 -7.27 32.79 -16.76
CA LYS A 584 -8.32 32.61 -17.77
C LYS A 584 -9.24 31.42 -17.49
N PHE A 585 -8.68 30.36 -16.91
CA PHE A 585 -9.37 29.11 -16.66
C PHE A 585 -9.22 28.70 -15.20
N ARG A 586 -10.23 27.99 -14.70
CA ARG A 586 -10.16 27.30 -13.41
C ARG A 586 -9.17 26.15 -13.52
N GLN A 587 -8.19 26.11 -12.63
CA GLN A 587 -7.14 25.08 -12.57
C GLN A 587 -7.20 24.35 -11.22
N VAL A 588 -6.66 23.13 -11.18
CA VAL A 588 -6.57 22.32 -9.96
C VAL A 588 -5.21 22.48 -9.34
N TYR A 589 -5.19 22.79 -8.05
CA TYR A 589 -3.99 22.95 -7.25
C TYR A 589 -3.93 21.89 -6.15
N TRP A 590 -2.74 21.36 -5.92
CA TRP A 590 -2.42 20.44 -4.84
C TRP A 590 -1.42 21.11 -3.91
N ARG A 591 -1.69 21.10 -2.60
CA ARG A 591 -0.84 21.70 -1.58
C ARG A 591 -0.42 20.68 -0.55
N ASP A 592 0.89 20.59 -0.32
CA ASP A 592 1.46 19.93 0.84
C ASP A 592 1.65 20.94 1.97
N ARG A 593 0.82 20.83 3.00
CA ARG A 593 0.88 21.75 4.14
C ARG A 593 2.13 21.55 5.01
N ASN A 594 2.82 20.39 4.96
CA ASN A 594 4.04 20.17 5.75
C ASN A 594 5.22 20.96 5.17
N THR A 595 5.36 20.89 3.84
CA THR A 595 6.48 21.55 3.13
C THR A 595 6.14 22.95 2.64
N GLY A 596 4.85 23.31 2.60
CA GLY A 596 4.38 24.59 2.09
C GLY A 596 4.34 24.67 0.55
N ILE A 597 4.64 23.57 -0.13
CA ILE A 597 4.63 23.48 -1.60
C ILE A 597 3.19 23.45 -2.10
N THR A 598 2.87 24.34 -3.05
CA THR A 598 1.65 24.31 -3.86
C THR A 598 2.03 24.02 -5.31
N LYS A 599 1.27 23.17 -6.00
CA LYS A 599 1.48 22.81 -7.41
C LYS A 599 0.19 22.97 -8.18
N MET A 600 0.25 23.57 -9.37
CA MET A 600 -0.78 23.37 -10.39
C MET A 600 -0.62 21.96 -10.95
N ILE A 601 -1.66 21.12 -10.82
CA ILE A 601 -1.61 19.73 -11.28
C ILE A 601 -2.36 19.51 -12.59
N SER A 602 -3.18 20.47 -13.02
CA SER A 602 -3.87 20.47 -14.33
C SER A 602 -2.98 21.07 -15.43
N VAL A 603 -1.83 20.43 -15.66
CA VAL A 603 -0.85 20.80 -16.69
C VAL A 603 -0.64 19.68 -17.69
N SER A 604 -0.43 20.02 -18.96
CA SER A 604 -0.08 19.10 -20.03
C SER A 604 1.28 18.42 -19.75
N PRO A 605 1.63 17.34 -20.49
CA PRO A 605 2.93 16.69 -20.35
C PRO A 605 4.14 17.60 -20.63
N THR A 606 3.94 18.74 -21.30
CA THR A 606 4.99 19.74 -21.58
C THR A 606 5.05 20.85 -20.53
N GLY A 607 4.13 20.84 -19.55
CA GLY A 607 4.06 21.83 -18.46
C GLY A 607 3.13 23.01 -18.72
N GLU A 608 2.46 23.07 -19.87
CA GLU A 608 1.45 24.10 -20.15
C GLU A 608 0.19 23.87 -19.32
N GLN A 609 -0.46 24.93 -18.82
CA GLN A 609 -1.75 24.79 -18.13
C GLN A 609 -2.84 24.24 -19.05
N GLY A 610 -3.83 23.56 -18.46
CA GLY A 610 -5.03 23.13 -19.17
C GLY A 610 -5.73 24.31 -19.87
N ASN A 611 -6.07 24.15 -21.13
CA ASN A 611 -6.72 25.19 -21.94
C ASN A 611 -8.26 25.24 -21.80
N GLY A 612 -8.78 24.69 -20.71
CA GLY A 612 -10.20 24.63 -20.38
C GLY A 612 -10.42 24.61 -18.87
N ASN A 613 -11.66 24.85 -18.43
CA ASN A 613 -12.00 24.90 -17.02
C ASN A 613 -11.93 23.50 -16.38
N CYS A 614 -11.29 23.44 -15.21
CA CYS A 614 -11.31 22.28 -14.33
C CYS A 614 -12.30 22.47 -13.17
N ALA A 615 -12.82 21.37 -12.63
CA ALA A 615 -13.76 21.37 -11.51
C ALA A 615 -13.69 20.07 -10.67
N GLU A 616 -14.39 20.10 -9.53
CA GLU A 616 -14.66 18.97 -8.60
C GLU A 616 -13.48 18.00 -8.38
N PRO A 617 -12.34 18.47 -7.84
CA PRO A 617 -11.25 17.58 -7.50
C PRO A 617 -11.61 16.70 -6.30
N SER A 618 -11.20 15.44 -6.35
CA SER A 618 -11.27 14.48 -5.25
C SER A 618 -9.91 13.80 -5.07
N ILE A 619 -9.54 13.49 -3.83
CA ILE A 619 -8.20 13.05 -3.47
C ILE A 619 -8.24 11.74 -2.69
N SER A 620 -7.30 10.84 -2.97
CA SER A 620 -7.11 9.60 -2.21
C SER A 620 -6.71 9.88 -0.77
N ALA A 621 -6.92 8.91 0.13
CA ALA A 621 -6.65 9.09 1.54
C ALA A 621 -5.16 9.31 1.84
N ASP A 622 -4.24 8.80 1.01
CA ASP A 622 -2.80 9.08 1.11
C ASP A 622 -2.42 10.49 0.62
N GLY A 623 -3.36 11.22 0.01
CA GLY A 623 -3.17 12.54 -0.54
C GLY A 623 -2.36 12.61 -1.84
N LYS A 624 -2.08 11.49 -2.50
CA LYS A 624 -1.10 11.42 -3.61
C LYS A 624 -1.71 11.08 -4.97
N THR A 625 -2.99 10.79 -5.01
CA THR A 625 -3.75 10.60 -6.25
C THR A 625 -4.95 11.53 -6.25
N VAL A 626 -5.10 12.30 -7.32
CA VAL A 626 -6.17 13.29 -7.45
C VAL A 626 -6.95 13.00 -8.72
N VAL A 627 -8.26 12.87 -8.63
CA VAL A 627 -9.15 12.86 -9.79
C VAL A 627 -9.81 14.22 -9.92
N PHE A 628 -10.02 14.70 -11.14
CA PHE A 628 -10.72 15.96 -11.41
C PHE A 628 -11.36 15.92 -12.80
N GLU A 629 -12.32 16.80 -13.03
CA GLU A 629 -12.96 16.97 -14.34
C GLU A 629 -12.38 18.19 -15.08
N SER A 630 -12.27 18.13 -16.41
CA SER A 630 -11.77 19.24 -17.22
C SER A 630 -12.36 19.25 -18.63
N SER A 631 -12.59 20.44 -19.18
CA SER A 631 -12.91 20.66 -20.60
C SER A 631 -11.65 20.96 -21.44
N ALA A 632 -10.46 20.79 -20.88
CA ALA A 632 -9.20 21.05 -21.56
C ALA A 632 -8.82 19.86 -22.46
N ASN A 633 -8.48 20.13 -23.72
CA ASN A 633 -8.11 19.10 -24.70
C ASN A 633 -6.59 18.87 -24.79
N ASN A 634 -5.79 19.62 -24.00
CA ASN A 634 -4.33 19.56 -24.02
C ASN A 634 -3.71 18.84 -22.80
N LEU A 635 -4.52 18.30 -21.87
CA LEU A 635 -4.01 17.65 -20.65
C LEU A 635 -3.39 16.27 -20.93
N VAL A 636 -3.84 15.58 -21.97
CA VAL A 636 -3.27 14.30 -22.43
C VAL A 636 -3.25 14.26 -23.96
N ALA A 637 -2.36 13.46 -24.53
CA ALA A 637 -2.32 13.27 -25.97
C ALA A 637 -3.56 12.49 -26.45
N GLY A 638 -4.18 12.94 -27.55
CA GLY A 638 -5.28 12.25 -28.22
C GLY A 638 -6.68 12.55 -27.68
N ASP A 639 -6.80 13.49 -26.74
CA ASP A 639 -8.10 13.96 -26.26
C ASP A 639 -8.69 15.03 -27.19
N ASN A 640 -9.51 14.60 -28.16
CA ASN A 640 -10.05 15.45 -29.21
C ASN A 640 -11.58 15.36 -29.32
N ASN A 641 -12.26 14.94 -28.26
CA ASN A 641 -13.71 14.70 -28.28
C ASN A 641 -14.56 15.96 -28.07
N ASN A 642 -13.96 17.07 -27.63
CA ASN A 642 -14.61 18.34 -27.26
C ASN A 642 -15.64 18.21 -26.11
N PHE A 643 -15.56 17.15 -25.31
CA PHE A 643 -16.39 16.97 -24.13
C PHE A 643 -15.61 17.29 -22.85
N LYS A 644 -16.33 17.41 -21.74
CA LYS A 644 -15.70 17.41 -20.42
C LYS A 644 -15.33 15.98 -20.04
N ASP A 645 -14.10 15.78 -19.61
CA ASP A 645 -13.55 14.47 -19.27
C ASP A 645 -13.07 14.39 -17.82
N VAL A 646 -12.86 13.16 -17.36
CA VAL A 646 -12.33 12.86 -16.03
C VAL A 646 -10.87 12.47 -16.16
N PHE A 647 -10.02 13.14 -15.39
CA PHE A 647 -8.58 12.98 -15.38
C PHE A 647 -8.09 12.56 -14.00
N LEU A 648 -6.96 11.85 -13.96
CA LEU A 648 -6.28 11.46 -12.73
C LEU A 648 -4.83 11.90 -12.76
N TRP A 649 -4.41 12.63 -11.73
CA TRP A 649 -3.03 13.03 -11.49
C TRP A 649 -2.41 12.19 -10.37
N ARG A 650 -1.15 11.78 -10.55
CA ARG A 650 -0.35 11.07 -9.53
C ARG A 650 0.84 11.90 -9.09
N ALA A 651 0.98 12.09 -7.77
CA ALA A 651 2.12 12.80 -7.19
C ALA A 651 3.47 12.11 -7.44
N ALA A 652 3.48 10.78 -7.50
CA ALA A 652 4.70 9.98 -7.65
C ALA A 652 5.39 10.17 -9.01
N THR A 653 4.60 10.34 -10.07
CA THR A 653 5.08 10.49 -11.46
C THR A 653 4.90 11.91 -11.99
N ASN A 654 4.08 12.73 -11.31
CA ASN A 654 3.63 14.04 -11.76
C ASN A 654 3.01 14.02 -13.17
N THR A 655 2.18 13.00 -13.45
CA THR A 655 1.53 12.81 -14.75
C THR A 655 0.02 12.78 -14.61
N ILE A 656 -0.68 13.24 -15.64
CA ILE A 656 -2.13 13.11 -15.81
C ILE A 656 -2.45 11.93 -16.73
N GLU A 657 -3.50 11.18 -16.42
CA GLU A 657 -4.12 10.19 -17.30
C GLU A 657 -5.61 10.46 -17.50
N LEU A 658 -6.12 10.15 -18.69
CA LEU A 658 -7.56 10.15 -18.96
C LEU A 658 -8.22 8.90 -18.34
N ILE A 659 -9.25 9.13 -17.52
CA ILE A 659 -10.02 8.09 -16.81
C ILE A 659 -11.30 7.72 -17.56
N SER A 660 -12.00 8.70 -18.14
CA SER A 660 -13.23 8.54 -18.95
C SER A 660 -12.94 7.93 -20.32
N LYS A 661 -12.33 6.73 -20.33
CA LYS A 661 -12.02 5.99 -21.55
C LYS A 661 -13.17 5.08 -21.96
N SER A 662 -13.42 5.03 -23.26
CA SER A 662 -14.30 4.06 -23.90
C SER A 662 -13.79 2.62 -23.69
N THR A 663 -14.66 1.65 -23.96
CA THR A 663 -14.32 0.21 -23.90
C THR A 663 -13.20 -0.20 -24.87
N THR A 664 -12.90 0.61 -25.88
CA THR A 664 -11.81 0.40 -26.86
C THR A 664 -10.56 1.25 -26.57
N GLY A 665 -10.57 2.04 -25.49
CA GLY A 665 -9.44 2.85 -25.04
C GLY A 665 -9.40 4.29 -25.57
N GLY A 666 -10.36 4.70 -26.40
CA GLY A 666 -10.55 6.10 -26.83
C GLY A 666 -11.25 6.96 -25.77
N ALA A 667 -11.51 8.23 -26.07
CA ALA A 667 -12.24 9.13 -25.17
C ALA A 667 -13.75 8.84 -25.14
N ALA A 668 -14.44 9.31 -24.10
CA ALA A 668 -15.89 9.24 -24.00
C ALA A 668 -16.56 10.03 -25.15
N ASP A 669 -17.74 9.58 -25.59
CA ASP A 669 -18.54 10.24 -26.62
C ASP A 669 -19.57 11.25 -26.06
N ALA A 670 -19.47 11.58 -24.77
CA ALA A 670 -20.23 12.65 -24.11
C ALA A 670 -19.55 13.07 -22.80
N ASP A 671 -20.05 14.15 -22.18
CA ASP A 671 -19.53 14.68 -20.92
C ASP A 671 -19.46 13.62 -19.80
N CYS A 672 -18.35 13.66 -19.07
CA CYS A 672 -18.08 12.92 -17.85
C CYS A 672 -17.80 13.91 -16.70
N PHE A 673 -18.47 13.71 -15.56
CA PHE A 673 -18.48 14.69 -14.46
C PHE A 673 -18.76 14.03 -13.10
N ASP A 674 -18.74 14.82 -12.02
CA ASP A 674 -18.99 14.37 -10.64
C ASP A 674 -18.05 13.24 -10.18
N ALA A 675 -16.77 13.32 -10.56
CA ALA A 675 -15.79 12.27 -10.26
C ALA A 675 -15.43 12.20 -8.76
N CYS A 676 -15.26 10.99 -8.24
CA CYS A 676 -14.79 10.74 -6.88
C CYS A 676 -13.85 9.53 -6.85
N ILE A 677 -12.71 9.65 -6.16
CA ILE A 677 -11.74 8.56 -6.02
C ILE A 677 -11.90 7.84 -4.67
N SER A 678 -11.71 6.52 -4.65
CA SER A 678 -11.66 5.74 -3.42
C SER A 678 -10.46 6.12 -2.55
N GLY A 679 -10.59 5.92 -1.25
CA GLY A 679 -9.52 6.23 -0.28
C GLY A 679 -8.19 5.51 -0.57
N ASN A 680 -8.24 4.27 -1.05
CA ASN A 680 -7.06 3.51 -1.50
C ASN A 680 -6.53 3.90 -2.89
N GLY A 681 -7.20 4.81 -3.61
CA GLY A 681 -6.80 5.28 -4.94
C GLY A 681 -7.04 4.30 -6.09
N ALA A 682 -7.65 3.14 -5.85
CA ALA A 682 -7.80 2.08 -6.85
C ALA A 682 -9.05 2.21 -7.73
N PHE A 683 -10.06 2.97 -7.29
CA PHE A 683 -11.34 3.08 -7.97
C PHE A 683 -11.77 4.54 -8.14
N VAL A 684 -12.35 4.85 -9.29
CA VAL A 684 -12.96 6.16 -9.56
C VAL A 684 -14.41 5.93 -9.94
N VAL A 685 -15.33 6.62 -9.26
CA VAL A 685 -16.73 6.71 -9.69
C VAL A 685 -16.97 8.05 -10.37
N PHE A 686 -17.76 8.07 -11.43
CA PHE A 686 -18.12 9.30 -12.15
C PHE A 686 -19.48 9.15 -12.85
N THR A 687 -20.10 10.27 -13.19
CA THR A 687 -21.36 10.32 -13.93
C THR A 687 -21.09 10.67 -15.40
N SER A 688 -21.81 10.05 -16.32
CA SER A 688 -21.69 10.38 -17.75
C SER A 688 -22.96 10.08 -18.55
N SER A 689 -23.13 10.80 -19.65
CA SER A 689 -24.16 10.56 -20.66
C SER A 689 -23.65 9.71 -21.84
N ALA A 690 -22.39 9.27 -21.80
CA ALA A 690 -21.71 8.57 -22.88
C ALA A 690 -22.29 7.17 -23.14
N THR A 691 -22.24 6.74 -24.40
CA THR A 691 -22.72 5.42 -24.84
C THR A 691 -21.60 4.39 -24.97
N ASN A 692 -20.34 4.85 -25.00
CA ASN A 692 -19.18 4.01 -25.32
C ASN A 692 -18.32 3.58 -24.10
N LEU A 693 -18.69 3.98 -22.88
CA LEU A 693 -17.94 3.71 -21.65
C LEU A 693 -18.10 2.30 -21.08
N SER A 694 -19.21 1.62 -21.38
CA SER A 694 -19.53 0.29 -20.85
C SER A 694 -20.32 -0.51 -21.91
N THR A 695 -20.34 -1.83 -21.78
CA THR A 695 -21.19 -2.70 -22.62
C THR A 695 -22.66 -2.67 -22.22
N THR A 696 -22.98 -2.16 -21.03
CA THR A 696 -24.38 -1.97 -20.58
C THR A 696 -25.03 -0.85 -21.41
N PRO A 697 -26.18 -1.09 -22.08
CA PRO A 697 -26.87 -0.05 -22.82
C PRO A 697 -27.23 1.14 -21.94
N LYS A 698 -27.08 2.36 -22.47
CA LYS A 698 -27.39 3.62 -21.77
C LYS A 698 -28.83 3.68 -21.22
N GLY A 699 -29.78 2.98 -21.86
CA GLY A 699 -31.19 3.04 -21.50
C GLY A 699 -31.82 4.37 -21.94
N LYS A 700 -32.97 4.71 -21.34
CA LYS A 700 -33.68 5.98 -21.59
C LYS A 700 -33.18 7.14 -20.73
N SER A 701 -32.18 6.92 -19.88
CA SER A 701 -31.70 7.92 -18.93
C SER A 701 -30.87 9.02 -19.60
N VAL A 702 -30.84 10.19 -18.97
CA VAL A 702 -30.05 11.33 -19.43
C VAL A 702 -28.56 11.11 -19.12
N ALA A 703 -28.23 10.71 -17.88
CA ALA A 703 -26.88 10.34 -17.43
C ALA A 703 -26.90 9.14 -16.48
N ASN A 704 -25.78 8.40 -16.37
CA ASN A 704 -25.61 7.21 -15.53
C ASN A 704 -24.32 7.28 -14.72
N VAL A 705 -24.24 6.48 -13.66
CA VAL A 705 -23.07 6.37 -12.78
C VAL A 705 -22.21 5.18 -13.21
N PHE A 706 -20.90 5.43 -13.35
CA PHE A 706 -19.89 4.46 -13.77
C PHE A 706 -18.82 4.30 -12.69
N LEU A 707 -18.37 3.08 -12.47
CA LEU A 707 -17.22 2.71 -11.65
C LEU A 707 -16.07 2.28 -12.57
N ARG A 708 -14.93 2.95 -12.44
CA ARG A 708 -13.66 2.60 -13.09
C ARG A 708 -12.74 1.96 -12.06
N ASP A 709 -12.26 0.77 -12.37
CA ASP A 709 -11.06 0.22 -11.76
C ASP A 709 -9.84 0.82 -12.46
N VAL A 710 -9.08 1.62 -11.72
CA VAL A 710 -7.91 2.35 -12.23
C VAL A 710 -6.75 1.38 -12.53
N ILE A 711 -6.69 0.24 -11.83
CA ILE A 711 -5.62 -0.74 -11.98
C ILE A 711 -5.85 -1.61 -13.22
N THR A 712 -7.06 -2.10 -13.41
CA THR A 712 -7.39 -2.98 -14.55
C THR A 712 -7.83 -2.21 -15.79
N GLY A 713 -8.25 -0.95 -15.62
CA GLY A 713 -8.82 -0.15 -16.70
C GLY A 713 -10.22 -0.63 -17.12
N LYS A 714 -10.94 -1.35 -16.27
CA LYS A 714 -12.33 -1.75 -16.54
C LYS A 714 -13.28 -0.66 -16.06
N THR A 715 -14.23 -0.27 -16.91
CA THR A 715 -15.38 0.58 -16.53
C THR A 715 -16.65 -0.26 -16.49
N GLU A 716 -17.46 -0.11 -15.45
CA GLU A 716 -18.79 -0.70 -15.34
C GLU A 716 -19.83 0.35 -14.98
N MET A 717 -21.03 0.24 -15.55
CA MET A 717 -22.17 1.07 -15.16
C MET A 717 -22.83 0.47 -13.91
N ILE A 718 -23.01 1.26 -12.86
CA ILE A 718 -23.57 0.80 -11.58
C ILE A 718 -25.01 1.26 -11.33
N SER A 719 -25.47 2.30 -12.03
CA SER A 719 -26.88 2.75 -11.99
C SER A 719 -27.73 1.99 -13.02
N VAL A 720 -27.86 0.68 -12.85
CA VAL A 720 -28.54 -0.21 -13.82
C VAL A 720 -29.94 -0.54 -13.34
N ASP A 721 -30.94 -0.32 -14.20
CA ASP A 721 -32.30 -0.80 -14.02
C ASP A 721 -32.30 -2.34 -14.05
N PRO A 722 -32.73 -3.01 -12.96
CA PRO A 722 -32.64 -4.46 -12.84
C PRO A 722 -33.60 -5.19 -13.78
N VAL A 723 -34.64 -4.54 -14.31
CA VAL A 723 -35.63 -5.10 -15.23
C VAL A 723 -35.18 -4.89 -16.67
N GLN A 724 -34.88 -3.65 -17.05
CA GLN A 724 -34.49 -3.30 -18.42
C GLN A 724 -33.05 -3.71 -18.76
N LYS A 725 -32.22 -3.99 -17.75
CA LYS A 725 -30.78 -4.28 -17.90
C LYS A 725 -30.03 -3.17 -18.66
N ALA A 726 -30.46 -1.93 -18.44
CA ALA A 726 -29.94 -0.72 -19.07
C ALA A 726 -29.80 0.38 -18.02
N GLY A 727 -29.19 1.50 -18.38
CA GLY A 727 -29.02 2.64 -17.48
C GLY A 727 -30.33 3.16 -16.92
N GLY A 728 -30.42 3.23 -15.59
CA GLY A 728 -31.57 3.66 -14.80
C GLY A 728 -31.38 5.02 -14.15
N ASN A 729 -30.53 5.88 -14.71
CA ASN A 729 -30.26 7.25 -14.26
C ASN A 729 -29.44 7.33 -12.94
N GLY A 730 -28.54 8.31 -12.82
CA GLY A 730 -27.90 8.61 -11.53
C GLY A 730 -26.80 9.70 -11.59
N TYR A 731 -26.57 10.36 -10.44
CA TYR A 731 -25.68 11.53 -10.29
C TYR A 731 -24.94 11.54 -8.94
N LYS A 732 -23.94 12.43 -8.82
CA LYS A 732 -23.30 12.85 -7.55
C LYS A 732 -22.84 11.70 -6.65
N ALA A 733 -22.19 10.70 -7.25
CA ALA A 733 -21.78 9.49 -6.54
C ALA A 733 -20.64 9.71 -5.53
N SER A 734 -20.67 9.00 -4.41
CA SER A 734 -19.66 8.98 -3.35
C SER A 734 -19.18 7.55 -3.13
N ILE A 735 -17.89 7.36 -2.86
CA ILE A 735 -17.24 6.04 -2.81
C ILE A 735 -16.49 5.84 -1.49
N SER A 736 -16.59 4.64 -0.94
CA SER A 736 -15.88 4.20 0.27
C SER A 736 -14.38 4.05 0.05
N PHE A 737 -13.61 3.89 1.13
CA PHE A 737 -12.15 3.82 1.09
C PHE A 737 -11.63 2.70 0.20
N ASP A 738 -12.24 1.52 0.26
CA ASP A 738 -11.85 0.35 -0.51
C ASP A 738 -12.54 0.24 -1.88
N GLY A 739 -13.53 1.11 -2.15
CA GLY A 739 -14.35 1.08 -3.35
C GLY A 739 -15.42 0.00 -3.37
N SER A 740 -15.66 -0.72 -2.27
CA SER A 740 -16.65 -1.80 -2.20
C SER A 740 -18.09 -1.30 -2.13
N ARG A 741 -18.30 -0.05 -1.73
CA ARG A 741 -19.62 0.59 -1.58
C ARG A 741 -19.64 1.99 -2.14
N ILE A 742 -20.72 2.30 -2.87
CA ILE A 742 -20.91 3.57 -3.56
C ILE A 742 -22.35 4.05 -3.34
N SER A 743 -22.52 5.28 -2.85
CA SER A 743 -23.84 5.93 -2.77
C SER A 743 -24.02 6.91 -3.92
N PHE A 744 -25.22 7.02 -4.49
CA PHE A 744 -25.53 7.97 -5.56
C PHE A 744 -27.00 8.37 -5.53
N CYS A 745 -27.33 9.53 -6.11
CA CYS A 745 -28.71 10.00 -6.24
C CYS A 745 -29.29 9.57 -7.58
N SER A 746 -30.56 9.20 -7.64
CA SER A 746 -31.31 9.02 -8.90
C SER A 746 -32.76 9.46 -8.77
N PRO A 747 -33.33 10.17 -9.78
CA PRO A 747 -34.76 10.44 -9.87
C PRO A 747 -35.57 9.27 -10.45
N SER A 748 -34.93 8.13 -10.72
CA SER A 748 -35.61 6.99 -11.31
C SER A 748 -36.30 6.13 -10.26
N ASN A 749 -37.58 5.89 -10.48
CA ASN A 749 -38.38 4.96 -9.70
C ASN A 749 -38.22 3.48 -10.11
N THR A 750 -37.33 3.18 -11.07
CA THR A 750 -37.18 1.82 -11.60
C THR A 750 -35.96 1.07 -11.06
N LEU A 751 -35.10 1.73 -10.28
CA LEU A 751 -33.88 1.11 -9.74
C LEU A 751 -34.16 0.06 -8.65
N VAL A 752 -35.33 0.12 -8.00
CA VAL A 752 -35.82 -0.87 -7.02
C VAL A 752 -37.34 -1.07 -7.16
N ALA A 753 -37.87 -2.23 -6.74
CA ALA A 753 -39.25 -2.65 -7.04
C ALA A 753 -40.38 -1.93 -6.27
N ASN A 754 -40.08 -1.01 -5.34
CA ASN A 754 -41.07 -0.35 -4.47
C ASN A 754 -40.76 1.15 -4.30
N ASP A 755 -40.33 1.80 -5.37
CA ASP A 755 -40.12 3.24 -5.38
C ASP A 755 -41.32 3.94 -5.99
N ASN A 756 -42.17 4.54 -5.15
CA ASN A 756 -43.46 5.09 -5.54
C ASN A 756 -43.65 6.57 -5.14
N ASN A 757 -42.62 7.18 -4.55
CA ASN A 757 -42.73 8.55 -4.05
C ASN A 757 -42.67 9.61 -5.17
N GLY A 758 -42.18 9.24 -6.36
CA GLY A 758 -42.01 10.17 -7.49
C GLY A 758 -40.94 11.23 -7.24
N LEU A 759 -40.01 10.98 -6.32
CA LEU A 759 -38.93 11.86 -5.91
C LEU A 759 -37.59 11.28 -6.31
N TRP A 760 -36.54 12.10 -6.18
CA TRP A 760 -35.18 11.57 -6.18
C TRP A 760 -34.92 10.72 -4.94
N ASP A 761 -34.07 9.71 -5.06
CA ASP A 761 -33.68 8.84 -3.96
C ASP A 761 -32.17 8.57 -3.97
N ILE A 762 -31.62 8.27 -2.78
CA ILE A 762 -30.24 7.84 -2.62
C ILE A 762 -30.18 6.32 -2.68
N PHE A 763 -29.34 5.80 -3.56
CA PHE A 763 -29.11 4.37 -3.76
C PHE A 763 -27.70 4.00 -3.33
N LEU A 764 -27.55 2.80 -2.78
CA LEU A 764 -26.29 2.18 -2.42
C LEU A 764 -26.04 0.99 -3.34
N TRP A 765 -24.97 1.11 -4.13
CA TRP A 765 -24.35 0.00 -4.82
C TRP A 765 -23.32 -0.67 -3.91
N GLN A 766 -23.27 -2.00 -3.93
CA GLN A 766 -22.28 -2.78 -3.21
C GLN A 766 -21.67 -3.81 -4.17
N LYS A 767 -20.34 -3.91 -4.13
CA LYS A 767 -19.60 -4.89 -4.91
C LYS A 767 -20.12 -6.30 -4.61
N GLU A 768 -20.22 -7.12 -5.65
CA GLU A 768 -20.72 -8.52 -5.59
C GLU A 768 -22.21 -8.67 -5.22
N LYS A 769 -22.95 -7.59 -4.93
CA LYS A 769 -24.40 -7.63 -4.80
C LYS A 769 -25.07 -7.21 -6.11
N SER A 770 -26.04 -7.99 -6.56
CA SER A 770 -26.72 -7.78 -7.84
C SER A 770 -27.84 -6.73 -7.80
N SER A 771 -28.24 -6.25 -6.61
CA SER A 771 -29.31 -5.27 -6.44
C SER A 771 -28.85 -4.03 -5.69
N LEU A 772 -29.38 -2.88 -6.10
CA LEU A 772 -29.24 -1.62 -5.39
C LEU A 772 -30.11 -1.61 -4.14
N LYS A 773 -29.65 -0.93 -3.09
CA LYS A 773 -30.44 -0.66 -1.88
C LYS A 773 -30.81 0.83 -1.84
N ARG A 774 -32.10 1.16 -1.76
CA ARG A 774 -32.55 2.53 -1.48
C ARG A 774 -32.25 2.89 -0.03
N ILE A 775 -31.62 4.05 0.19
CA ILE A 775 -31.09 4.53 1.47
C ILE A 775 -31.93 5.67 2.05
N SER A 776 -32.58 6.46 1.20
CA SER A 776 -33.45 7.59 1.58
C SER A 776 -34.83 7.15 2.12
N MET A 777 -34.84 6.14 2.99
CA MET A 777 -36.01 5.71 3.76
C MET A 777 -36.11 6.49 5.07
N THR A 778 -37.32 6.67 5.57
CA THR A 778 -37.57 7.27 6.89
C THR A 778 -37.11 6.34 8.02
N HIS A 779 -37.00 6.87 9.25
CA HIS A 779 -36.64 6.12 10.45
C HIS A 779 -37.50 4.87 10.72
N ASP A 780 -38.75 4.84 10.24
CA ASP A 780 -39.69 3.72 10.35
C ASP A 780 -39.79 2.87 9.06
N GLY A 781 -38.86 3.07 8.11
CA GLY A 781 -38.73 2.26 6.90
C GLY A 781 -39.75 2.59 5.79
N LYS A 782 -40.40 3.74 5.85
CA LYS A 782 -41.36 4.22 4.85
C LYS A 782 -40.70 5.17 3.85
N GLU A 783 -41.46 5.54 2.82
CA GLU A 783 -41.03 6.56 1.88
C GLU A 783 -41.04 7.94 2.53
N ARG A 784 -39.98 8.71 2.27
CA ARG A 784 -39.93 10.12 2.62
C ARG A 784 -40.94 10.91 1.78
N ASN A 785 -41.41 12.03 2.32
CA ASN A 785 -42.17 13.01 1.56
C ASN A 785 -41.22 13.98 0.82
N GLY A 786 -41.80 14.84 -0.03
CA GLY A 786 -41.02 15.82 -0.81
C GLY A 786 -40.69 17.10 -0.06
N GLY A 787 -41.23 17.33 1.14
CA GLY A 787 -41.09 18.62 1.84
C GLY A 787 -41.33 19.83 0.92
N GLY A 788 -40.41 20.80 0.94
CA GLY A 788 -40.40 21.98 0.07
C GLY A 788 -39.44 21.92 -1.12
N GLU A 789 -38.84 20.77 -1.43
CA GLU A 789 -37.84 20.64 -2.50
C GLU A 789 -38.42 20.14 -3.82
N SER A 790 -37.72 20.43 -4.94
CA SER A 790 -38.10 19.92 -6.25
C SER A 790 -37.87 18.40 -6.36
N ALA A 791 -38.84 17.69 -6.93
CA ALA A 791 -38.73 16.27 -7.26
C ALA A 791 -37.60 15.97 -8.27
N SER A 792 -37.24 16.95 -9.11
CA SER A 792 -36.16 16.82 -10.11
C SER A 792 -34.78 17.25 -9.61
N ARG A 793 -34.67 17.62 -8.33
CA ARG A 793 -33.42 18.10 -7.73
C ARG A 793 -32.36 17.00 -7.75
N GLN A 794 -31.13 17.39 -8.09
CA GLN A 794 -29.95 16.54 -7.89
C GLN A 794 -29.37 16.83 -6.52
N VAL A 795 -29.22 15.79 -5.70
CA VAL A 795 -28.60 15.92 -4.38
C VAL A 795 -27.32 15.11 -4.28
N SER A 796 -26.41 15.60 -3.46
CA SER A 796 -25.17 14.88 -3.17
C SER A 796 -25.33 14.03 -1.92
N SER A 797 -24.93 12.76 -2.01
CA SER A 797 -24.67 11.93 -0.84
C SER A 797 -23.17 11.89 -0.53
N ALA A 798 -22.84 11.55 0.70
CA ALA A 798 -21.49 11.27 1.15
C ALA A 798 -21.48 9.95 1.92
N ILE A 799 -20.62 9.01 1.53
CA ILE A 799 -20.42 7.73 2.25
C ILE A 799 -19.15 7.81 3.08
N SER A 800 -19.18 7.27 4.31
CA SER A 800 -18.00 7.14 5.15
C SER A 800 -16.96 6.22 4.51
N GLY A 801 -15.69 6.42 4.85
CA GLY A 801 -14.59 5.62 4.32
C GLY A 801 -14.72 4.12 4.62
N ASN A 802 -15.28 3.73 5.76
CA ASN A 802 -15.59 2.34 6.10
C ASN A 802 -16.86 1.79 5.39
N GLY A 803 -17.56 2.61 4.61
CA GLY A 803 -18.74 2.22 3.84
C GLY A 803 -20.03 2.00 4.63
N ARG A 804 -20.05 2.33 5.93
CA ARG A 804 -21.19 2.06 6.82
C ARG A 804 -22.21 3.20 6.91
N TYR A 805 -21.77 4.44 6.85
CA TYR A 805 -22.64 5.59 7.08
C TYR A 805 -22.81 6.39 5.79
N VAL A 806 -24.05 6.75 5.46
CA VAL A 806 -24.35 7.62 4.32
C VAL A 806 -25.05 8.87 4.84
N ALA A 807 -24.52 10.04 4.52
CA ALA A 807 -25.10 11.32 4.86
C ALA A 807 -25.62 12.05 3.61
N PHE A 808 -26.78 12.69 3.73
CA PHE A 808 -27.41 13.50 2.70
C PHE A 808 -28.36 14.51 3.34
N ALA A 809 -28.86 15.45 2.55
CA ALA A 809 -29.76 16.48 3.04
C ALA A 809 -31.04 16.58 2.20
N THR A 810 -32.16 16.85 2.87
CA THR A 810 -33.50 16.98 2.28
C THR A 810 -34.34 17.91 3.15
N THR A 811 -35.40 18.47 2.58
CA THR A 811 -36.44 19.22 3.30
C THR A 811 -37.60 18.32 3.76
N ALA A 812 -37.48 17.00 3.60
CA ALA A 812 -38.54 16.05 3.92
C ALA A 812 -38.83 16.03 5.43
N SER A 813 -40.06 16.35 5.82
CA SER A 813 -40.46 16.50 7.23
C SER A 813 -40.73 15.18 7.97
N ASN A 814 -40.55 14.04 7.31
CA ASN A 814 -40.85 12.72 7.87
C ASN A 814 -39.63 11.79 7.96
N MET A 815 -38.42 12.28 7.69
CA MET A 815 -37.20 11.47 7.80
C MET A 815 -37.01 10.92 9.22
N VAL A 816 -37.23 11.77 10.23
CA VAL A 816 -37.21 11.44 11.66
C VAL A 816 -38.43 12.08 12.36
N PRO A 817 -38.81 11.63 13.57
CA PRO A 817 -39.86 12.29 14.34
C PRO A 817 -39.53 13.75 14.67
N ASN A 818 -40.57 14.58 14.77
CA ASN A 818 -40.51 16.00 15.19
C ASN A 818 -39.72 16.94 14.26
N ASP A 819 -39.43 16.53 13.03
CA ASP A 819 -38.80 17.40 12.04
C ASP A 819 -39.82 18.30 11.33
N ASN A 820 -40.21 19.38 12.01
CA ASN A 820 -41.30 20.27 11.59
C ASN A 820 -40.82 21.69 11.22
N ASN A 821 -39.54 21.87 10.92
CA ASN A 821 -38.96 23.20 10.72
C ASN A 821 -39.08 23.74 9.28
N ASN A 822 -39.46 22.89 8.31
CA ASN A 822 -39.51 23.18 6.87
C ASN A 822 -38.19 23.66 6.26
N PHE A 823 -37.06 23.46 6.94
CA PHE A 823 -35.74 23.73 6.41
C PHE A 823 -35.11 22.45 5.86
N GLN A 824 -34.02 22.60 5.13
CA GLN A 824 -33.20 21.44 4.79
C GLN A 824 -32.39 21.00 6.01
N ASP A 825 -32.42 19.70 6.30
CA ASP A 825 -31.65 19.09 7.37
C ASP A 825 -30.73 17.97 6.86
N VAL A 826 -29.66 17.73 7.61
CA VAL A 826 -28.64 16.70 7.31
C VAL A 826 -29.00 15.42 8.05
N PHE A 827 -29.24 14.36 7.30
CA PHE A 827 -29.51 13.02 7.81
C PHE A 827 -28.32 12.10 7.62
N VAL A 828 -28.12 11.20 8.56
CA VAL A 828 -27.11 10.13 8.53
C VAL A 828 -27.83 8.80 8.69
N VAL A 829 -27.60 7.90 7.74
CA VAL A 829 -28.13 6.55 7.72
C VAL A 829 -27.00 5.55 7.98
N ASP A 830 -27.15 4.72 9.00
CA ASP A 830 -26.34 3.53 9.19
C ASP A 830 -26.88 2.41 8.28
N VAL A 831 -26.14 2.08 7.22
CA VAL A 831 -26.66 1.19 6.17
C VAL A 831 -26.73 -0.27 6.61
N GLU A 832 -26.05 -0.64 7.71
CA GLU A 832 -26.08 -1.97 8.30
C GLU A 832 -27.31 -2.16 9.18
N THR A 833 -27.68 -1.15 9.98
CA THR A 833 -28.82 -1.23 10.91
C THR A 833 -30.12 -0.64 10.36
N GLY A 834 -30.02 0.22 9.34
CA GLY A 834 -31.14 1.02 8.83
C GLY A 834 -31.48 2.23 9.71
N LYS A 835 -30.72 2.49 10.77
CA LYS A 835 -30.98 3.62 11.67
C LYS A 835 -30.78 4.95 10.94
N VAL A 836 -31.79 5.82 11.00
CA VAL A 836 -31.76 7.20 10.50
C VAL A 836 -31.60 8.14 11.70
N SER A 837 -30.64 9.06 11.61
CA SER A 837 -30.42 10.12 12.60
C SER A 837 -30.26 11.47 11.91
N VAL A 838 -30.57 12.55 12.61
CA VAL A 838 -30.40 13.93 12.13
C VAL A 838 -29.18 14.57 12.79
N ALA A 839 -28.31 15.17 11.97
CA ALA A 839 -27.06 15.81 12.39
C ALA A 839 -27.21 17.33 12.60
N SER A 840 -28.28 17.93 12.07
CA SER A 840 -28.57 19.36 12.12
C SER A 840 -29.63 19.73 13.17
N PHE A 841 -29.88 18.90 14.18
CA PHE A 841 -30.66 19.30 15.34
C PHE A 841 -29.77 19.95 16.41
N THR A 842 -30.38 20.73 17.30
CA THR A 842 -29.71 21.29 18.47
C THR A 842 -29.31 20.17 19.44
N ASN A 843 -28.40 20.46 20.37
CA ASN A 843 -27.90 19.47 21.34
C ASN A 843 -28.97 18.96 22.33
N ASP A 844 -30.09 19.68 22.46
CA ASP A 844 -31.29 19.32 23.22
C ASP A 844 -32.39 18.68 22.33
N GLY A 845 -32.07 18.37 21.07
CA GLY A 845 -32.93 17.60 20.17
C GLY A 845 -34.04 18.42 19.47
N GLN A 846 -33.93 19.74 19.44
CA GLN A 846 -34.86 20.61 18.72
C GLN A 846 -34.42 20.78 17.25
N PRO A 847 -35.36 20.94 16.30
CA PRO A 847 -35.03 21.24 14.92
C PRO A 847 -34.20 22.52 14.75
N SER A 848 -33.34 22.55 13.72
CA SER A 848 -32.62 23.77 13.36
C SER A 848 -33.57 24.86 12.87
N ASN A 849 -33.16 26.13 13.01
CA ASN A 849 -33.92 27.29 12.54
C ASN A 849 -33.42 27.86 11.20
N GLY A 850 -32.74 27.05 10.38
CA GLY A 850 -32.28 27.46 9.06
C GLY A 850 -31.58 26.34 8.27
N ASP A 851 -31.45 26.53 6.96
CA ASP A 851 -30.96 25.50 6.04
C ASP A 851 -29.57 24.94 6.40
N SER A 852 -29.49 23.61 6.39
CA SER A 852 -28.29 22.80 6.60
C SER A 852 -28.25 21.62 5.60
N PRO A 853 -27.37 21.61 4.58
CA PRO A 853 -26.45 22.66 4.19
C PRO A 853 -27.13 23.91 3.62
N ILE A 854 -26.39 25.02 3.54
CA ILE A 854 -26.87 26.31 3.04
C ILE A 854 -27.34 26.23 1.57
N SER A 855 -26.53 25.63 0.70
CA SER A 855 -26.91 25.48 -0.71
C SER A 855 -27.71 24.20 -0.88
N GLN A 856 -28.71 24.29 -1.74
CA GLN A 856 -29.51 23.15 -2.06
C GLN A 856 -28.70 22.11 -2.86
N GLY A 857 -28.59 20.88 -2.36
CA GLY A 857 -27.97 19.73 -3.02
C GLY A 857 -26.47 19.59 -2.72
N ASP A 858 -25.93 20.45 -1.86
CA ASP A 858 -24.52 20.44 -1.48
C ASP A 858 -24.10 19.14 -0.77
N ARG A 859 -22.90 18.67 -1.09
CA ARG A 859 -22.29 17.51 -0.42
C ARG A 859 -21.82 17.90 0.99
N VAL A 860 -22.31 17.17 1.99
CA VAL A 860 -21.79 17.19 3.37
C VAL A 860 -20.50 16.37 3.47
N ALA A 861 -19.65 16.67 4.45
CA ALA A 861 -18.39 15.95 4.66
C ALA A 861 -18.54 14.91 5.79
N ILE A 862 -17.97 13.71 5.61
CA ILE A 862 -18.03 12.61 6.59
C ILE A 862 -16.65 11.96 6.79
N SER A 863 -16.25 11.70 8.04
CA SER A 863 -14.97 11.05 8.37
C SER A 863 -14.95 9.58 7.93
N HIS A 864 -13.76 8.97 7.89
CA HIS A 864 -13.58 7.58 7.46
C HIS A 864 -14.47 6.61 8.25
N ASP A 865 -14.51 6.76 9.57
CA ASP A 865 -15.30 5.91 10.45
C ASP A 865 -16.78 6.32 10.54
N GLY A 866 -17.15 7.50 10.03
CA GLY A 866 -18.47 8.10 10.16
C GLY A 866 -18.75 8.75 11.51
N THR A 867 -17.75 8.91 12.38
CA THR A 867 -17.91 9.57 13.69
C THR A 867 -18.19 11.06 13.56
N TRP A 868 -17.64 11.71 12.53
CA TRP A 868 -17.73 13.16 12.35
C TRP A 868 -18.40 13.54 11.04
N ILE A 869 -19.35 14.47 11.10
CA ILE A 869 -20.03 15.08 9.95
C ILE A 869 -19.80 16.59 9.99
N ALA A 870 -19.37 17.19 8.87
CA ALA A 870 -19.24 18.63 8.75
C ALA A 870 -20.11 19.19 7.62
N PHE A 871 -20.82 20.29 7.89
CA PHE A 871 -21.72 20.93 6.95
C PHE A 871 -21.84 22.44 7.22
N PRO A 872 -22.03 23.27 6.18
CA PRO A 872 -22.33 24.68 6.35
C PRO A 872 -23.79 24.84 6.82
N THR A 873 -24.12 25.88 7.57
CA THR A 873 -25.50 26.12 8.04
C THR A 873 -25.86 27.60 8.07
N LYS A 874 -27.13 27.90 7.81
CA LYS A 874 -27.76 29.20 8.10
C LYS A 874 -28.37 29.26 9.50
N ALA A 875 -28.55 28.12 10.16
CA ALA A 875 -29.14 28.03 11.49
C ALA A 875 -28.29 28.75 12.54
N THR A 876 -28.96 29.53 13.39
CA THR A 876 -28.34 30.25 14.50
C THR A 876 -28.51 29.54 15.85
N ASN A 877 -29.34 28.49 15.90
CA ASN A 877 -29.60 27.72 17.12
C ASN A 877 -28.70 26.47 17.26
N LEU A 878 -27.77 26.22 16.34
CA LEU A 878 -26.80 25.10 16.41
C LEU A 878 -25.50 25.44 17.17
N GLY A 879 -25.52 26.50 17.98
CA GLY A 879 -24.34 26.99 18.70
C GLY A 879 -23.33 27.72 17.81
N ALA A 880 -23.74 28.12 16.61
CA ALA A 880 -22.96 28.94 15.67
C ALA A 880 -23.79 30.15 15.23
N GLN A 881 -23.10 31.20 14.76
CA GLN A 881 -23.76 32.27 14.02
C GLN A 881 -24.16 31.79 12.62
N SER A 882 -25.09 32.49 11.96
CA SER A 882 -25.51 32.15 10.59
C SER A 882 -24.34 32.19 9.60
N SER A 883 -24.39 31.35 8.56
CA SER A 883 -23.37 31.21 7.52
C SER A 883 -22.02 30.73 8.08
N ASN A 884 -22.08 29.58 8.77
CA ASN A 884 -20.95 28.97 9.46
C ASN A 884 -20.92 27.46 9.25
N ILE A 885 -19.94 26.76 9.82
CA ILE A 885 -19.77 25.32 9.67
C ILE A 885 -19.97 24.65 11.01
N ILE A 886 -20.79 23.61 11.00
CA ILE A 886 -21.02 22.73 12.13
C ILE A 886 -20.21 21.47 11.96
N LEU A 887 -19.64 20.98 13.06
CA LEU A 887 -19.06 19.66 13.21
C LEU A 887 -19.93 18.87 14.19
N TYR A 888 -20.60 17.84 13.68
CA TYR A 888 -21.47 16.94 14.43
C TYR A 888 -20.78 15.62 14.72
N ASN A 889 -20.94 15.11 15.94
CA ASN A 889 -20.44 13.82 16.37
C ASN A 889 -21.56 12.79 16.43
N THR A 890 -21.51 11.76 15.58
CA THR A 890 -22.57 10.75 15.45
C THR A 890 -22.68 9.80 16.64
N GLN A 891 -21.63 9.69 17.46
CA GLN A 891 -21.63 8.83 18.66
C GLN A 891 -22.28 9.51 19.86
N THR A 892 -22.03 10.81 20.04
CA THR A 892 -22.54 11.60 21.18
C THR A 892 -23.82 12.36 20.85
N GLY A 893 -24.15 12.53 19.57
CA GLY A 893 -25.27 13.34 19.11
C GLY A 893 -25.07 14.85 19.29
N LYS A 894 -23.82 15.31 19.48
CA LYS A 894 -23.51 16.71 19.77
C LYS A 894 -22.89 17.44 18.58
N SER A 895 -23.33 18.68 18.39
CA SER A 895 -22.83 19.65 17.43
C SER A 895 -21.95 20.71 18.09
N GLN A 896 -20.93 21.17 17.37
CA GLN A 896 -20.10 22.32 17.72
C GLN A 896 -19.80 23.17 16.48
N ALA A 897 -19.71 24.49 16.67
CA ALA A 897 -19.28 25.40 15.62
C ALA A 897 -17.78 25.24 15.34
N VAL A 898 -17.40 25.18 14.06
CA VAL A 898 -16.00 25.17 13.62
C VAL A 898 -15.39 26.58 13.72
N THR A 899 -16.22 27.61 13.49
CA THR A 899 -15.80 29.02 13.65
C THR A 899 -16.80 29.79 14.51
N ASP A 900 -16.34 30.85 15.16
CA ASP A 900 -17.13 31.78 15.98
C ASP A 900 -17.30 33.15 15.31
N THR A 901 -16.70 33.34 14.12
CA THR A 901 -16.69 34.60 13.39
C THR A 901 -17.97 34.80 12.57
N ARG A 902 -18.59 35.98 12.70
CA ARG A 902 -19.69 36.41 11.83
C ARG A 902 -19.21 36.50 10.39
N GLY A 903 -19.96 35.93 9.45
CA GLY A 903 -19.59 36.02 8.05
C GLY A 903 -20.74 36.11 7.09
N SER A 904 -20.42 36.56 5.87
CA SER A 904 -21.37 36.67 4.77
C SER A 904 -21.48 35.37 3.98
N TYR A 905 -20.35 34.68 3.74
CA TYR A 905 -20.33 33.48 2.90
C TYR A 905 -19.39 32.41 3.44
N VAL A 906 -19.83 31.16 3.28
CA VAL A 906 -19.10 29.96 3.66
C VAL A 906 -19.21 28.94 2.53
N GLY A 907 -18.12 28.24 2.25
CA GLY A 907 -18.04 27.23 1.21
C GLY A 907 -18.27 25.81 1.73
N ARG A 908 -18.38 24.86 0.80
CA ARG A 908 -18.46 23.43 1.09
C ARG A 908 -17.24 22.98 1.91
N PRO A 909 -17.45 22.32 3.07
CA PRO A 909 -16.35 21.76 3.85
C PRO A 909 -15.87 20.43 3.26
N ALA A 910 -14.62 20.09 3.56
CA ALA A 910 -14.06 18.76 3.47
C ALA A 910 -13.50 18.35 4.84
N ILE A 911 -13.46 17.05 5.11
CA ILE A 911 -13.02 16.50 6.40
C ILE A 911 -11.90 15.51 6.18
N SER A 912 -10.88 15.56 7.03
CA SER A 912 -9.75 14.62 6.98
C SER A 912 -10.17 13.23 7.44
N TYR A 913 -9.29 12.25 7.23
CA TYR A 913 -9.56 10.82 7.47
C TYR A 913 -10.21 10.55 8.85
N SER A 914 -9.66 11.11 9.93
CA SER A 914 -10.19 10.95 11.29
C SER A 914 -11.06 12.12 11.77
N GLY A 915 -11.24 13.17 10.96
CA GLY A 915 -11.90 14.41 11.39
C GLY A 915 -11.02 15.36 12.22
N SER A 916 -9.70 15.16 12.21
CA SER A 916 -8.76 16.07 12.87
C SER A 916 -8.65 17.43 12.19
N TYR A 917 -8.92 17.50 10.89
CA TYR A 917 -8.94 18.74 10.12
C TYR A 917 -10.25 18.91 9.36
N ILE A 918 -10.79 20.12 9.42
CA ILE A 918 -11.86 20.58 8.54
C ILE A 918 -11.27 21.61 7.58
N ILE A 919 -11.43 21.38 6.27
CA ILE A 919 -11.02 22.31 5.22
C ILE A 919 -12.26 23.02 4.70
N PHE A 920 -12.27 24.34 4.62
CA PHE A 920 -13.45 25.07 4.19
C PHE A 920 -13.16 26.46 3.62
N GLY A 921 -14.02 26.92 2.72
CA GLY A 921 -14.02 28.29 2.24
C GLY A 921 -14.73 29.24 3.20
N LYS A 922 -14.19 30.43 3.43
CA LYS A 922 -14.88 31.53 4.13
C LYS A 922 -14.48 32.88 3.56
N SER A 923 -15.42 33.81 3.44
CA SER A 923 -15.19 35.17 2.94
C SER A 923 -14.43 36.08 3.91
N GLU A 924 -14.38 35.72 5.19
CA GLU A 924 -13.65 36.46 6.22
C GLU A 924 -12.22 35.92 6.34
N PRO A 925 -11.22 36.79 6.52
CA PRO A 925 -9.86 36.35 6.82
C PRO A 925 -9.79 35.76 8.24
N LEU A 926 -9.42 34.48 8.34
CA LEU A 926 -9.30 33.77 9.61
C LEU A 926 -7.85 33.51 10.06
N ASP A 927 -6.89 33.54 9.13
CA ASP A 927 -5.50 33.25 9.45
C ASP A 927 -4.82 34.48 10.08
N GLN A 928 -4.33 34.31 11.31
CA GLN A 928 -3.77 35.38 12.13
C GLN A 928 -2.25 35.26 12.31
N ARG A 929 -1.54 34.54 11.44
CA ARG A 929 -0.08 34.40 11.56
C ARG A 929 0.64 35.71 11.23
N SER A 930 1.48 36.18 12.15
CA SER A 930 2.27 37.41 11.99
C SER A 930 3.25 37.33 10.83
N GLY A 931 3.41 38.44 10.08
CA GLY A 931 4.42 38.57 9.02
C GLY A 931 4.06 37.94 7.67
N VAL A 932 2.87 37.35 7.55
CA VAL A 932 2.31 36.92 6.26
C VAL A 932 1.26 37.94 5.85
N ALA A 933 1.54 38.72 4.81
CA ALA A 933 0.56 39.63 4.24
C ALA A 933 -0.46 38.81 3.45
N PHE A 934 -1.51 38.31 4.11
CA PHE A 934 -2.56 37.48 3.51
C PHE A 934 -3.43 38.21 2.46
N GLY A 935 -3.01 39.41 2.02
CA GLY A 935 -3.79 40.37 1.25
C GLY A 935 -4.77 41.15 2.14
N GLU A 936 -5.22 42.32 1.68
CA GLU A 936 -6.39 43.04 2.25
C GLU A 936 -7.72 42.28 1.97
N SER A 937 -7.64 40.97 1.77
CA SER A 937 -8.44 40.20 0.83
C SER A 937 -9.54 39.39 1.50
N GLY A 938 -10.73 39.39 0.89
CA GLY A 938 -11.94 38.69 1.34
C GLY A 938 -11.83 37.18 1.44
N GLY A 939 -11.06 36.68 2.42
CA GLY A 939 -11.03 35.30 2.86
C GLY A 939 -10.38 34.33 1.87
N GLY A 940 -10.67 33.04 1.99
CA GLY A 940 -10.05 31.97 1.20
C GLY A 940 -10.48 30.59 1.67
N ILE A 941 -9.69 29.56 1.37
CA ILE A 941 -9.88 28.22 1.93
C ILE A 941 -8.93 28.03 3.11
N PHE A 942 -9.48 27.62 4.25
CA PHE A 942 -8.74 27.43 5.50
C PHE A 942 -8.73 25.96 5.91
N ALA A 943 -7.62 25.52 6.51
CA ALA A 943 -7.54 24.31 7.29
C ALA A 943 -7.72 24.64 8.77
N HIS A 944 -8.66 23.98 9.44
CA HIS A 944 -8.91 24.11 10.87
C HIS A 944 -8.57 22.82 11.60
N PHE A 945 -7.69 22.89 12.60
CA PHE A 945 -7.37 21.77 13.47
C PHE A 945 -8.40 21.65 14.60
N THR A 946 -9.15 20.55 14.61
CA THR A 946 -10.28 20.34 15.54
C THR A 946 -9.82 19.89 16.94
N GLY A 947 -8.62 19.33 17.04
CA GLY A 947 -8.15 18.66 18.25
C GLY A 947 -8.95 17.40 18.62
N LYS A 948 -9.75 16.84 17.70
CA LYS A 948 -10.63 15.68 17.96
C LYS A 948 -10.12 14.35 17.40
N GLY A 949 -8.92 14.31 16.81
CA GLY A 949 -8.27 13.10 16.31
C GLY A 949 -6.74 13.23 16.32
N PRO A 950 -5.98 12.28 15.76
CA PRO A 950 -4.52 12.34 15.68
C PRO A 950 -4.04 13.57 14.92
N CYS A 951 -2.82 14.01 15.23
CA CYS A 951 -2.20 15.14 14.57
C CYS A 951 -1.40 14.74 13.34
N ARG A 952 -1.01 15.72 12.53
CA ARG A 952 0.02 15.52 11.51
C ARG A 952 1.34 15.10 12.15
N ASP A 953 2.02 14.13 11.56
CA ASP A 953 3.26 13.53 12.06
C ASP A 953 3.15 12.82 13.44
N CYS A 954 1.93 12.66 13.98
CA CYS A 954 1.63 11.71 15.04
C CYS A 954 1.43 10.32 14.42
N LYS A 955 2.49 9.50 14.31
CA LYS A 955 2.33 8.08 13.97
C LYS A 955 1.68 7.38 15.16
N GLU A 956 0.55 6.71 14.91
CA GLU A 956 -0.40 6.09 15.87
C GLU A 956 -1.32 7.06 16.62
#